data_AF-A0A2M9AA78-F1
#
_entry.id   AF-A0A2M9AA78-F1
#
_cell.length_a   1.000
_cell.length_b   1.000
_cell.length_c   1.000
_cell.angle_alpha   90.00
_cell.angle_beta   90.00
_cell.angle_gamma   90.00
#
_symmetry.space_group_name_H-M   'P 1'
#
loop_
_entity.id
_entity.type
_entity.pdbx_description
1 polymer ?
#
loop_
_entity_poly.entity_id
_entity_poly.type
_entity_poly.pdbx_seq_one_letter_code
_entity_poly.pdbx_strand_id
1 'polypeptide(L)'
;MKKVLISTAMVVLGFGSAFSQTWSPVCEAKGHTLIASSDHFEICKKATFDDGTANNVSVSLSDAETALKTLEYIFSVYHDSLKWMLPQPSSANLKCKSVAYIFENSKMGALYGGSNSEACLNGECSPGLWLGNGALSDTWGLAHEYAHGMQGVAGWMGNNSHTGWIAESHANWMAHQVYPTDAHYCSEALINFPYLYYGSTRDRYCNWQFMEHLKEEFGGGYAGAMEFNRIWMESVGDDGTEARMLQTPFTAMMMVYGWSLDSLNKQFGKFAMKNATLEYAPAKKALYQKTWGDYEFETRRATGWGDIYRRHPRVTMMNRLDSANNRYISPSYWAPQRLGYNLVRIYPDSTGKVTVKFRGIVQHEKVVSGYTCFGDNTDYYDKVYHWCNYSPDTIPEAASQWAFGLVAEGSDGSPRYSEMKLDTAGNISIEVQNSDKALWLSVTAAPSKMHTILWDQFYYSIYRYPYMIEVENGKPEGFQENAWVPSSTANYSRHSNGGGWVSNSASVASTVYVGPNAVVNGGNISGNVRIEDFAVVNGGTISGSAVLRGRALVTGGTISDNVILEDDAWLISGKISENAKVGALSMIVNSTIGGSAEIYGVMWAVADKTVNGTAQLRGDLENNFTSTISKGVFYGVVDDGMLTLDNYGANRTEAVPEVTASIENAAWYEIEDDKTSVKDRTPVAEKLSAVKIGETLVVKLPTGSKMLYVTDFRGKVLKSQKVDSRSVNVEIRDFAKGNYILMVKSSEGLHNVRFTR
;
A
#
# COMPACT_ATOMS: atom_id res chain seq x y z
N MET A 1 -3.88 5.11 48.67
CA MET A 1 -4.21 4.42 49.94
C MET A 1 -5.73 4.37 50.11
N LYS A 2 -6.32 3.18 49.97
CA LYS A 2 -7.49 2.68 50.72
C LYS A 2 -7.64 1.21 50.36
N LYS A 3 -7.10 0.36 51.23
CA LYS A 3 -7.23 -1.11 51.18
C LYS A 3 -8.66 -1.46 51.56
N VAL A 4 -9.34 -2.23 50.72
CA VAL A 4 -10.55 -2.97 51.11
C VAL A 4 -10.12 -4.44 51.19
N LEU A 5 -10.14 -4.97 52.42
CA LEU A 5 -10.02 -6.40 52.68
C LEU A 5 -11.29 -7.08 52.16
N ILE A 6 -11.14 -8.12 51.33
CA ILE A 6 -12.18 -9.12 51.11
C ILE A 6 -11.60 -10.46 51.57
N SER A 7 -12.37 -11.10 52.44
CA SER A 7 -12.11 -12.32 53.17
C SER A 7 -11.89 -13.54 52.27
N THR A 8 -10.86 -14.31 52.61
CA THR A 8 -10.57 -15.64 52.09
C THR A 8 -11.67 -16.63 52.48
N ALA A 9 -12.58 -16.94 51.56
CA ALA A 9 -13.40 -18.15 51.64
C ALA A 9 -12.72 -19.22 50.78
N MET A 10 -12.15 -20.23 51.43
CA MET A 10 -11.75 -21.48 50.77
C MET A 10 -12.99 -22.12 50.16
N VAL A 11 -13.19 -21.95 48.86
CA VAL A 11 -14.05 -22.83 48.07
C VAL A 11 -13.23 -24.09 47.82
N VAL A 12 -13.65 -25.18 48.46
CA VAL A 12 -13.22 -26.54 48.11
C VAL A 12 -13.60 -26.74 46.64
N LEU A 13 -12.60 -26.75 45.76
CA LEU A 13 -12.74 -27.15 44.36
C LEU A 13 -13.27 -28.58 44.35
N GLY A 14 -14.56 -28.74 44.07
CA GLY A 14 -15.07 -30.00 43.58
C GLY A 14 -14.32 -30.33 42.29
N PHE A 15 -13.68 -31.49 42.25
CA PHE A 15 -13.20 -32.10 41.02
C PHE A 15 -14.41 -32.30 40.10
N GLY A 16 -14.70 -31.30 39.26
CA GLY A 16 -15.54 -31.49 38.10
C GLY A 16 -14.85 -32.51 37.21
N SER A 17 -15.45 -33.68 37.04
CA SER A 17 -15.09 -34.62 36.00
C SER A 17 -15.01 -33.88 34.67
N ALA A 18 -13.82 -33.76 34.10
CA ALA A 18 -13.68 -33.36 32.70
C ALA A 18 -14.49 -34.36 31.88
N PHE A 19 -15.61 -33.93 31.30
CA PHE A 19 -16.34 -34.77 30.38
C PHE A 19 -15.43 -35.08 29.19
N SER A 20 -15.20 -36.38 28.93
CA SER A 20 -14.40 -36.81 27.78
C SER A 20 -15.16 -36.49 26.50
N GLN A 21 -14.50 -35.79 25.58
CA GLN A 21 -15.04 -35.54 24.24
C GLN A 21 -15.05 -36.83 23.44
N THR A 22 -16.17 -37.10 22.77
CA THR A 22 -16.33 -38.25 21.88
C THR A 22 -16.29 -37.78 20.43
N TRP A 23 -15.44 -38.42 19.62
CA TRP A 23 -15.26 -38.12 18.21
C TRP A 23 -15.93 -39.20 17.34
N SER A 24 -17.05 -38.84 16.72
CA SER A 24 -17.83 -39.72 15.86
C SER A 24 -17.22 -39.84 14.46
N PRO A 25 -17.04 -41.06 13.94
CA PRO A 25 -16.63 -41.28 12.56
C PRO A 25 -17.73 -40.82 11.58
N VAL A 26 -17.32 -40.39 10.40
CA VAL A 26 -18.18 -39.82 9.35
C VAL A 26 -18.07 -40.63 8.06
N CYS A 27 -16.87 -41.07 7.70
CA CYS A 27 -16.51 -41.64 6.41
C CYS A 27 -17.46 -42.73 5.90
N GLU A 28 -17.45 -43.88 6.58
CA GLU A 28 -18.25 -45.05 6.19
C GLU A 28 -19.74 -44.80 6.42
N ALA A 29 -20.09 -44.00 7.44
CA ALA A 29 -21.47 -43.62 7.73
C ALA A 29 -22.12 -42.82 6.58
N LYS A 30 -21.30 -42.20 5.72
CA LYS A 30 -21.74 -41.48 4.52
C LYS A 30 -21.53 -42.27 3.23
N GLY A 31 -21.17 -43.55 3.33
CA GLY A 31 -21.00 -44.45 2.19
C GLY A 31 -19.68 -44.28 1.44
N HIS A 32 -18.70 -43.60 2.02
CA HIS A 32 -17.37 -43.45 1.44
C HIS A 32 -16.46 -44.60 1.88
N THR A 33 -15.36 -44.80 1.13
CA THR A 33 -14.35 -45.81 1.49
C THR A 33 -13.35 -45.20 2.47
N LEU A 34 -13.28 -45.73 3.69
CA LEU A 34 -12.27 -45.34 4.68
C LEU A 34 -10.90 -45.90 4.28
N ILE A 35 -9.89 -45.03 4.26
CA ILE A 35 -8.49 -45.42 4.01
C ILE A 35 -7.74 -45.54 5.34
N ALA A 36 -7.86 -44.52 6.21
CA ALA A 36 -7.25 -44.47 7.52
C ALA A 36 -8.01 -43.51 8.45
N SER A 37 -7.87 -43.68 9.78
CA SER A 37 -8.46 -42.79 10.79
C SER A 37 -7.51 -42.58 11.96
N SER A 38 -7.59 -41.40 12.58
CA SER A 38 -6.91 -41.01 13.83
C SER A 38 -7.95 -40.50 14.85
N ASP A 39 -7.53 -39.87 15.94
CA ASP A 39 -8.46 -39.40 16.99
C ASP A 39 -9.47 -38.36 16.46
N HIS A 40 -8.98 -37.39 15.68
CA HIS A 40 -9.76 -36.25 15.21
C HIS A 40 -10.09 -36.30 13.72
N PHE A 41 -9.43 -37.17 12.93
CA PHE A 41 -9.53 -37.17 11.47
C PHE A 41 -9.83 -38.53 10.85
N GLU A 42 -10.39 -38.49 9.64
CA GLU A 42 -10.52 -39.61 8.71
C GLU A 42 -10.02 -39.22 7.32
N ILE A 43 -9.33 -40.13 6.65
CA ILE A 43 -8.99 -40.02 5.22
C ILE A 43 -9.92 -40.95 4.44
N CYS A 44 -10.67 -40.36 3.52
CA CYS A 44 -11.76 -41.01 2.81
C CYS A 44 -11.58 -40.90 1.31
N LYS A 45 -12.02 -41.93 0.59
CA LYS A 45 -12.19 -41.89 -0.86
C LYS A 45 -13.68 -41.82 -1.19
N LYS A 46 -14.09 -40.74 -1.88
CA LYS A 46 -15.40 -40.67 -2.53
C LYS A 46 -15.40 -41.57 -3.78
N ALA A 47 -16.49 -42.28 -4.04
CA ALA A 47 -16.60 -43.17 -5.20
C ALA A 47 -16.61 -42.41 -6.54
N THR A 48 -17.12 -41.17 -6.54
CA THR A 48 -17.25 -40.32 -7.72
C THR A 48 -16.77 -38.89 -7.44
N PHE A 49 -16.42 -38.18 -8.51
CA PHE A 49 -16.31 -36.72 -8.53
C PHE A 49 -17.70 -36.06 -8.54
N ASP A 50 -17.73 -34.74 -8.38
CA ASP A 50 -18.98 -33.96 -8.41
C ASP A 50 -19.68 -33.97 -9.78
N ASP A 51 -18.92 -34.24 -10.86
CA ASP A 51 -19.45 -34.46 -12.22
C ASP A 51 -20.04 -35.86 -12.44
N GLY A 52 -20.04 -36.72 -11.41
CA GLY A 52 -20.54 -38.09 -11.44
C GLY A 52 -19.56 -39.13 -12.02
N THR A 53 -18.38 -38.72 -12.48
CA THR A 53 -17.37 -39.65 -12.98
C THR A 53 -16.70 -40.43 -11.85
N ALA A 54 -16.23 -41.65 -12.13
CA ALA A 54 -15.58 -42.50 -11.13
C ALA A 54 -14.25 -41.89 -10.65
N ASN A 55 -14.04 -41.92 -9.33
CA ASN A 55 -12.77 -41.58 -8.70
C ASN A 55 -11.97 -42.86 -8.46
N ASN A 56 -10.97 -43.13 -9.30
CA ASN A 56 -10.16 -44.36 -9.19
C ASN A 56 -8.86 -44.15 -8.40
N VAL A 57 -8.78 -43.08 -7.60
CA VAL A 57 -7.59 -42.77 -6.83
C VAL A 57 -7.15 -43.94 -5.95
N SER A 58 -5.85 -44.17 -5.92
CA SER A 58 -5.18 -45.12 -5.03
C SER A 58 -4.19 -44.35 -4.17
N VAL A 59 -4.24 -44.61 -2.86
CA VAL A 59 -3.37 -43.99 -1.85
C VAL A 59 -2.79 -45.12 -1.02
N SER A 60 -1.50 -45.09 -0.71
CA SER A 60 -0.91 -46.08 0.18
C SER A 60 -1.36 -45.82 1.62
N LEU A 61 -1.55 -46.88 2.41
CA LEU A 61 -1.91 -46.73 3.83
C LEU A 61 -0.84 -45.90 4.59
N SER A 62 0.44 -46.08 4.25
CA SER A 62 1.55 -45.33 4.85
C SER A 62 1.46 -43.83 4.61
N ASP A 63 1.09 -43.40 3.39
CA ASP A 63 0.95 -41.98 3.08
C ASP A 63 -0.23 -41.37 3.84
N ALA A 64 -1.35 -42.11 3.90
CA ALA A 64 -2.53 -41.70 4.65
C ALA A 64 -2.24 -41.58 6.16
N GLU A 65 -1.56 -42.56 6.76
CA GLU A 65 -1.15 -42.51 8.17
C GLU A 65 -0.17 -41.36 8.46
N THR A 66 0.71 -41.03 7.50
CA THR A 66 1.63 -39.90 7.62
C THR A 66 0.86 -38.58 7.60
N ALA A 67 -0.08 -38.42 6.67
CA ALA A 67 -0.95 -37.24 6.60
C ALA A 67 -1.82 -37.08 7.86
N LEU A 68 -2.35 -38.17 8.41
CA LEU A 68 -3.09 -38.14 9.69
C LEU A 68 -2.23 -37.64 10.84
N LYS A 69 -0.97 -38.11 10.98
CA LYS A 69 -0.04 -37.60 11.99
C LYS A 69 0.20 -36.10 11.84
N THR A 70 0.33 -35.63 10.61
CA THR A 70 0.45 -34.20 10.30
C THR A 70 -0.80 -33.42 10.71
N LEU A 71 -1.99 -33.89 10.35
CA LEU A 71 -3.27 -33.26 10.71
C LEU A 71 -3.50 -33.24 12.23
N GLU A 72 -3.15 -34.30 12.95
CA GLU A 72 -3.20 -34.32 14.42
C GLU A 72 -2.24 -33.30 15.05
N TYR A 73 -1.05 -33.14 14.49
CA TYR A 73 -0.14 -32.08 14.94
C TYR A 73 -0.73 -30.69 14.69
N ILE A 74 -1.25 -30.43 13.48
CA ILE A 74 -1.93 -29.16 13.13
C ILE A 74 -3.09 -28.90 14.10
N PHE A 75 -3.91 -29.91 14.37
CA PHE A 75 -5.03 -29.83 15.31
C PHE A 75 -4.57 -29.40 16.70
N SER A 76 -3.50 -30.02 17.23
CA SER A 76 -2.94 -29.64 18.53
C SER A 76 -2.44 -28.19 18.55
N VAL A 77 -1.82 -27.70 17.46
CA VAL A 77 -1.39 -26.30 17.38
C VAL A 77 -2.61 -25.38 17.35
N TYR A 78 -3.62 -25.66 16.53
CA TYR A 78 -4.78 -24.78 16.38
C TYR A 78 -5.67 -24.77 17.63
N HIS A 79 -6.00 -25.93 18.18
CA HIS A 79 -6.93 -26.01 19.31
C HIS A 79 -6.23 -25.91 20.67
N ASP A 80 -5.08 -26.58 20.86
CA ASP A 80 -4.43 -26.57 22.17
C ASP A 80 -3.52 -25.35 22.37
N SER A 81 -2.83 -24.89 21.32
CA SER A 81 -1.91 -23.75 21.45
C SER A 81 -2.56 -22.41 21.11
N LEU A 82 -3.24 -22.33 19.96
CA LEU A 82 -3.90 -21.11 19.48
C LEU A 82 -5.33 -20.93 20.02
N LYS A 83 -5.86 -21.92 20.74
CA LYS A 83 -7.19 -21.90 21.38
C LYS A 83 -8.33 -21.59 20.41
N TRP A 84 -8.22 -22.04 19.16
CA TRP A 84 -9.35 -22.02 18.24
C TRP A 84 -10.49 -22.89 18.77
N MET A 85 -11.73 -22.44 18.53
CA MET A 85 -12.92 -23.22 18.89
C MET A 85 -12.84 -24.63 18.33
N LEU A 86 -13.32 -25.61 19.08
CA LEU A 86 -13.43 -26.97 18.58
C LEU A 86 -14.54 -27.05 17.51
N PRO A 87 -14.48 -28.02 16.58
CA PRO A 87 -15.60 -28.33 15.70
C PRO A 87 -16.91 -28.44 16.49
N GLN A 88 -18.04 -28.00 15.94
CA GLN A 88 -19.35 -28.12 16.60
C GLN A 88 -19.38 -27.59 18.05
N PRO A 89 -19.03 -26.31 18.27
CA PRO A 89 -18.92 -25.72 19.61
C PRO A 89 -20.22 -25.76 20.43
N SER A 90 -21.41 -25.80 19.80
CA SER A 90 -22.70 -25.97 20.49
C SER A 90 -22.87 -27.35 21.14
N SER A 91 -22.13 -28.36 20.67
CA SER A 91 -22.24 -29.73 21.15
C SER A 91 -21.16 -29.99 22.20
N ALA A 92 -21.48 -29.93 23.49
CA ALA A 92 -20.46 -29.97 24.55
C ALA A 92 -19.50 -31.20 24.48
N ASN A 93 -20.04 -32.41 24.32
CA ASN A 93 -19.26 -33.65 24.44
C ASN A 93 -19.17 -34.49 23.16
N LEU A 94 -19.96 -34.18 22.13
CA LEU A 94 -19.97 -34.94 20.88
C LEU A 94 -19.42 -34.06 19.76
N LYS A 95 -18.53 -34.65 18.97
CA LYS A 95 -17.84 -34.01 17.85
C LYS A 95 -17.83 -34.96 16.66
N CYS A 96 -17.98 -34.48 15.44
CA CYS A 96 -17.65 -35.28 14.26
C CYS A 96 -16.16 -35.13 13.95
N LYS A 97 -15.52 -36.24 13.58
CA LYS A 97 -14.17 -36.20 13.01
C LYS A 97 -14.16 -35.34 11.75
N SER A 98 -13.09 -34.58 11.58
CA SER A 98 -12.81 -33.86 10.34
C SER A 98 -12.43 -34.86 9.25
N VAL A 99 -12.84 -34.61 8.01
CA VAL A 99 -12.66 -35.58 6.92
C VAL A 99 -11.82 -34.99 5.80
N ALA A 100 -10.76 -35.70 5.41
CA ALA A 100 -9.99 -35.43 4.21
C ALA A 100 -10.43 -36.38 3.08
N TYR A 101 -11.16 -35.84 2.11
CA TYR A 101 -11.61 -36.55 0.91
C TYR A 101 -10.53 -36.51 -0.16
N ILE A 102 -10.13 -37.69 -0.65
CA ILE A 102 -9.03 -37.83 -1.61
C ILE A 102 -9.54 -38.09 -3.03
N PHE A 103 -8.94 -37.38 -3.99
CA PHE A 103 -9.24 -37.42 -5.41
C PHE A 103 -7.99 -37.68 -6.25
N GLU A 104 -8.18 -38.15 -7.48
CA GLU A 104 -7.08 -38.26 -8.44
C GLU A 104 -6.54 -36.89 -8.81
N ASN A 105 -5.23 -36.71 -8.70
CA ASN A 105 -4.56 -35.44 -9.00
C ASN A 105 -4.77 -34.96 -10.45
N SER A 106 -5.01 -35.89 -11.38
CA SER A 106 -5.28 -35.60 -12.80
C SER A 106 -6.61 -34.86 -13.03
N LYS A 107 -7.54 -34.91 -12.07
CA LYS A 107 -8.85 -34.27 -12.14
C LYS A 107 -9.04 -33.20 -11.07
N MET A 108 -8.40 -33.34 -9.91
CA MET A 108 -8.34 -32.32 -8.86
C MET A 108 -6.89 -32.14 -8.41
N GLY A 109 -6.18 -31.23 -9.07
CA GLY A 109 -4.83 -30.83 -8.69
C GLY A 109 -4.76 -29.75 -7.61
N ALA A 110 -5.92 -29.23 -7.20
CA ALA A 110 -6.05 -28.18 -6.20
C ALA A 110 -6.44 -28.74 -4.83
N LEU A 111 -6.02 -28.00 -3.81
CA LEU A 111 -6.32 -28.21 -2.39
C LEU A 111 -7.50 -27.31 -2.02
N TYR A 112 -8.47 -27.84 -1.27
CA TYR A 112 -9.58 -27.05 -0.76
C TYR A 112 -9.93 -27.45 0.67
N GLY A 113 -10.27 -26.46 1.48
CA GLY A 113 -10.72 -26.61 2.85
C GLY A 113 -12.00 -25.81 3.11
N GLY A 114 -12.81 -26.27 4.06
CA GLY A 114 -14.06 -25.59 4.38
C GLY A 114 -14.93 -26.39 5.35
N SER A 115 -16.15 -25.93 5.59
CA SER A 115 -17.12 -26.66 6.40
C SER A 115 -17.62 -27.91 5.68
N ASN A 116 -17.59 -29.06 6.35
CA ASN A 116 -18.06 -30.32 5.78
C ASN A 116 -19.54 -30.57 6.12
N SER A 117 -20.43 -30.38 5.13
CA SER A 117 -21.87 -30.63 5.28
C SER A 117 -22.23 -32.08 5.63
N GLU A 118 -21.31 -33.03 5.43
CA GLU A 118 -21.51 -34.43 5.82
C GLU A 118 -21.18 -34.70 7.30
N ALA A 119 -20.46 -33.78 7.97
CA ALA A 119 -19.99 -33.91 9.33
C ALA A 119 -20.59 -32.84 10.26
N CYS A 120 -21.93 -32.79 10.38
CA CYS A 120 -22.62 -31.74 11.13
C CYS A 120 -23.45 -32.24 12.30
N LEU A 121 -23.47 -31.44 13.38
CA LEU A 121 -24.34 -31.58 14.55
C LEU A 121 -24.97 -30.23 14.86
N ASN A 122 -26.27 -30.20 15.14
CA ASN A 122 -27.01 -28.97 15.50
C ASN A 122 -26.81 -27.79 14.52
N GLY A 123 -26.62 -28.07 13.23
CA GLY A 123 -26.38 -27.04 12.21
C GLY A 123 -24.94 -26.53 12.14
N GLU A 124 -24.03 -27.02 12.98
CA GLU A 124 -22.60 -26.72 12.93
C GLU A 124 -21.85 -27.90 12.30
N CYS A 125 -20.91 -27.62 11.41
CA CYS A 125 -20.20 -28.64 10.65
C CYS A 125 -18.71 -28.66 10.99
N SER A 126 -18.11 -29.85 11.07
CA SER A 126 -16.67 -29.99 11.26
C SER A 126 -15.89 -29.53 10.02
N PRO A 127 -14.60 -29.17 10.17
CA PRO A 127 -13.70 -28.96 9.05
C PRO A 127 -13.66 -30.16 8.08
N GLY A 128 -13.63 -29.87 6.79
CA GLY A 128 -13.40 -30.82 5.70
C GLY A 128 -12.24 -30.36 4.83
N LEU A 129 -11.56 -31.33 4.22
CA LEU A 129 -10.53 -31.11 3.23
C LEU A 129 -10.85 -31.92 1.97
N TRP A 130 -10.60 -31.36 0.79
CA TRP A 130 -10.73 -32.02 -0.51
C TRP A 130 -9.38 -31.93 -1.21
N LEU A 131 -8.72 -33.08 -1.35
CA LEU A 131 -7.29 -33.15 -1.66
C LEU A 131 -7.04 -34.01 -2.89
N GLY A 132 -6.21 -33.52 -3.82
CA GLY A 132 -5.49 -34.42 -4.73
C GLY A 132 -4.55 -35.33 -3.94
N ASN A 133 -4.36 -36.59 -4.36
CA ASN A 133 -3.52 -37.54 -3.61
C ASN A 133 -2.07 -37.09 -3.39
N GLY A 134 -1.51 -36.27 -4.29
CA GLY A 134 -0.17 -35.68 -4.12
C GLY A 134 -0.07 -34.68 -2.95
N ALA A 135 -1.19 -34.16 -2.49
CA ALA A 135 -1.23 -33.12 -1.47
C ALA A 135 -1.20 -33.66 -0.03
N LEU A 136 -1.31 -34.99 0.15
CA LEU A 136 -1.16 -35.65 1.46
C LEU A 136 0.22 -35.43 2.09
N SER A 137 1.25 -35.17 1.27
CA SER A 137 2.60 -34.86 1.74
C SER A 137 2.85 -33.36 1.91
N ASP A 138 1.92 -32.50 1.50
CA ASP A 138 2.06 -31.04 1.62
C ASP A 138 1.63 -30.58 3.01
N THR A 139 2.60 -30.48 3.93
CA THR A 139 2.32 -30.07 5.31
C THR A 139 1.78 -28.64 5.40
N TRP A 140 2.23 -27.72 4.54
CA TRP A 140 1.75 -26.35 4.53
C TRP A 140 0.31 -26.29 4.01
N GLY A 141 0.05 -26.95 2.88
CA GLY A 141 -1.28 -27.08 2.29
C GLY A 141 -2.28 -27.69 3.26
N LEU A 142 -1.94 -28.78 3.95
CA LEU A 142 -2.82 -29.38 4.97
C LEU A 142 -3.17 -28.41 6.11
N ALA A 143 -2.19 -27.63 6.60
CA ALA A 143 -2.45 -26.62 7.63
C ALA A 143 -3.33 -25.48 7.10
N HIS A 144 -3.02 -24.99 5.91
CA HIS A 144 -3.78 -23.94 5.22
C HIS A 144 -5.24 -24.34 5.01
N GLU A 145 -5.51 -25.51 4.44
CA GLU A 145 -6.88 -25.98 4.19
C GLU A 145 -7.64 -26.29 5.49
N TYR A 146 -6.97 -26.82 6.51
CA TYR A 146 -7.60 -26.99 7.82
C TYR A 146 -7.98 -25.63 8.44
N ALA A 147 -7.17 -24.59 8.23
CA ALA A 147 -7.51 -23.23 8.67
C ALA A 147 -8.76 -22.68 7.97
N HIS A 148 -8.99 -22.99 6.69
CA HIS A 148 -10.26 -22.67 6.02
C HIS A 148 -11.45 -23.42 6.61
N GLY A 149 -11.28 -24.71 6.92
CA GLY A 149 -12.31 -25.46 7.63
C GLY A 149 -12.67 -24.83 8.97
N MET A 150 -11.67 -24.35 9.69
CA MET A 150 -11.86 -23.61 10.93
C MET A 150 -12.58 -22.26 10.72
N GLN A 151 -12.19 -21.47 9.72
CA GLN A 151 -12.91 -20.24 9.35
C GLN A 151 -14.39 -20.52 9.04
N GLY A 152 -14.69 -21.66 8.41
CA GLY A 152 -16.04 -22.13 8.19
C GLY A 152 -16.81 -22.46 9.47
N VAL A 153 -16.18 -23.15 10.43
CA VAL A 153 -16.77 -23.38 11.77
C VAL A 153 -17.10 -22.05 12.46
N ALA A 154 -16.26 -21.03 12.29
CA ALA A 154 -16.47 -19.70 12.84
C ALA A 154 -17.46 -18.82 12.02
N GLY A 155 -18.07 -19.35 10.96
CA GLY A 155 -19.06 -18.62 10.15
C GLY A 155 -18.47 -17.59 9.18
N TRP A 156 -17.21 -17.79 8.73
CA TRP A 156 -16.56 -17.05 7.65
C TRP A 156 -16.51 -15.52 7.82
N MET A 157 -16.52 -15.01 9.06
CA MET A 157 -16.53 -13.56 9.35
C MET A 157 -17.63 -12.83 8.56
N GLY A 158 -18.80 -13.47 8.43
CA GLY A 158 -19.97 -12.94 7.74
C GLY A 158 -20.05 -13.21 6.24
N ASN A 159 -18.99 -13.77 5.62
CA ASN A 159 -18.89 -14.12 4.20
C ASN A 159 -19.59 -13.13 3.26
N ASN A 160 -19.03 -11.93 3.07
CA ASN A 160 -19.61 -10.91 2.20
C ASN A 160 -18.56 -10.36 1.23
N SER A 161 -19.01 -9.49 0.32
CA SER A 161 -18.19 -8.94 -0.77
C SER A 161 -17.04 -8.00 -0.32
N HIS A 162 -16.89 -7.77 0.99
CA HIS A 162 -15.85 -6.94 1.60
C HIS A 162 -14.89 -7.73 2.52
N THR A 163 -15.19 -8.99 2.84
CA THR A 163 -14.42 -9.80 3.81
C THR A 163 -13.65 -10.96 3.18
N GLY A 164 -14.12 -11.52 2.06
CA GLY A 164 -13.56 -12.78 1.55
C GLY A 164 -12.07 -12.76 1.21
N TRP A 165 -11.51 -11.60 0.83
CA TRP A 165 -10.08 -11.47 0.48
C TRP A 165 -9.10 -11.86 1.62
N ILE A 166 -9.52 -11.77 2.89
CA ILE A 166 -8.65 -12.02 4.04
C ILE A 166 -8.56 -13.50 4.42
N ALA A 167 -9.50 -14.34 3.97
CA ALA A 167 -9.60 -15.74 4.36
C ALA A 167 -8.31 -16.51 4.04
N GLU A 168 -7.84 -16.39 2.81
CA GLU A 168 -6.59 -16.96 2.31
C GLU A 168 -5.35 -16.35 3.00
N SER A 169 -5.33 -15.03 3.22
CA SER A 169 -4.22 -14.36 3.93
C SER A 169 -4.09 -14.93 5.34
N HIS A 170 -5.21 -15.10 6.02
CA HIS A 170 -5.26 -15.66 7.35
C HIS A 170 -4.94 -17.17 7.36
N ALA A 171 -5.38 -17.95 6.36
CA ALA A 171 -5.02 -19.36 6.24
C ALA A 171 -3.50 -19.55 6.03
N ASN A 172 -2.89 -18.73 5.16
CA ASN A 172 -1.43 -18.68 5.00
C ASN A 172 -0.72 -18.28 6.29
N TRP A 173 -1.26 -17.31 7.02
CA TRP A 173 -0.72 -16.91 8.31
C TRP A 173 -0.81 -18.03 9.36
N MET A 174 -1.94 -18.74 9.42
CA MET A 174 -2.15 -19.88 10.31
C MET A 174 -1.21 -21.04 9.98
N ALA A 175 -0.98 -21.32 8.69
CA ALA A 175 0.03 -22.30 8.26
C ALA A 175 1.45 -21.86 8.67
N HIS A 176 1.78 -20.56 8.54
CA HIS A 176 3.05 -19.99 9.03
C HIS A 176 3.24 -20.14 10.54
N GLN A 177 2.15 -20.17 11.33
CA GLN A 177 2.23 -20.41 12.78
C GLN A 177 2.61 -21.86 13.12
N VAL A 178 2.28 -22.81 12.25
CA VAL A 178 2.64 -24.24 12.41
C VAL A 178 4.03 -24.51 11.86
N TYR A 179 4.32 -23.97 10.67
CA TYR A 179 5.56 -24.24 9.92
C TYR A 179 6.31 -22.93 9.60
N PRO A 180 6.99 -22.31 10.58
CA PRO A 180 7.65 -21.01 10.43
C PRO A 180 8.99 -21.08 9.67
N THR A 181 9.11 -21.99 8.70
CA THR A 181 10.33 -22.22 7.90
C THR A 181 10.28 -21.55 6.54
N ASP A 182 9.10 -21.08 6.12
CA ASP A 182 8.87 -20.35 4.88
C ASP A 182 7.96 -19.14 5.18
N ALA A 183 8.23 -18.00 4.52
CA ALA A 183 7.34 -16.84 4.52
C ALA A 183 6.28 -16.92 3.42
N HIS A 184 6.27 -18.00 2.64
CA HIS A 184 5.40 -18.25 1.50
C HIS A 184 5.52 -17.16 0.42
N TYR A 185 6.07 -17.51 -0.74
CA TYR A 185 6.53 -16.57 -1.77
C TYR A 185 5.53 -15.46 -2.16
N CYS A 186 4.22 -15.75 -2.19
CA CYS A 186 3.21 -14.74 -2.56
C CYS A 186 3.10 -13.58 -1.56
N SER A 187 3.59 -13.73 -0.32
CA SER A 187 3.60 -12.65 0.68
C SER A 187 4.55 -11.51 0.30
N GLU A 188 5.51 -11.75 -0.61
CA GLU A 188 6.35 -10.70 -1.21
C GLU A 188 5.51 -9.60 -1.89
N ALA A 189 4.30 -9.92 -2.35
CA ALA A 189 3.45 -8.99 -3.09
C ALA A 189 3.07 -7.74 -2.28
N LEU A 190 2.78 -7.88 -0.98
CA LEU A 190 2.49 -6.71 -0.11
C LEU A 190 3.67 -5.75 -0.07
N ILE A 191 4.89 -6.26 -0.02
CA ILE A 191 6.10 -5.42 0.06
C ILE A 191 6.40 -4.78 -1.30
N ASN A 192 6.05 -5.45 -2.41
CA ASN A 192 6.17 -4.91 -3.78
C ASN A 192 5.19 -3.77 -4.05
N PHE A 193 3.95 -3.87 -3.55
CA PHE A 193 2.88 -2.92 -3.83
C PHE A 193 2.28 -2.29 -2.55
N PRO A 194 3.09 -1.83 -1.58
CA PRO A 194 2.62 -1.48 -0.25
C PRO A 194 1.70 -0.27 -0.24
N TYR A 195 1.75 0.54 -1.29
CA TYR A 195 0.98 1.77 -1.46
C TYR A 195 -0.45 1.53 -1.95
N LEU A 196 -0.77 0.34 -2.44
CA LEU A 196 -2.16 -0.03 -2.71
C LEU A 196 -2.92 -0.24 -1.40
N TYR A 197 -4.24 -0.18 -1.46
CA TYR A 197 -5.04 -0.35 -0.24
C TYR A 197 -4.82 -1.74 0.35
N TYR A 198 -4.72 -1.86 1.67
CA TYR A 198 -4.50 -3.16 2.29
C TYR A 198 -5.68 -4.10 2.02
N GLY A 199 -5.42 -5.24 1.36
CA GLY A 199 -6.43 -6.14 0.79
C GLY A 199 -6.65 -5.94 -0.71
N SER A 200 -5.71 -5.31 -1.42
CA SER A 200 -5.82 -5.03 -2.86
C SER A 200 -5.78 -6.30 -3.70
N THR A 201 -6.15 -6.20 -4.97
CA THR A 201 -6.01 -7.34 -5.90
C THR A 201 -4.56 -7.84 -6.02
N ARG A 202 -3.57 -7.01 -5.69
CA ARG A 202 -2.15 -7.34 -5.72
C ARG A 202 -1.63 -8.04 -4.47
N ASP A 203 -2.19 -7.73 -3.31
CA ASP A 203 -1.68 -8.23 -2.02
C ASP A 203 -2.69 -9.09 -1.25
N ARG A 204 -3.94 -9.18 -1.72
CA ARG A 204 -4.92 -10.13 -1.20
C ARG A 204 -4.36 -11.55 -1.28
N TYR A 205 -4.86 -12.40 -0.40
CA TYR A 205 -4.43 -13.78 -0.22
C TYR A 205 -3.09 -13.99 0.48
N CYS A 206 -2.19 -12.99 0.53
CA CYS A 206 -0.87 -13.17 1.13
C CYS A 206 -0.32 -11.96 1.91
N ASN A 207 -1.15 -10.96 2.21
CA ASN A 207 -0.77 -9.77 2.97
C ASN A 207 -0.70 -9.98 4.50
N TRP A 208 -0.49 -11.20 4.98
CA TRP A 208 -0.60 -11.54 6.40
C TRP A 208 0.40 -10.86 7.34
N GLN A 209 1.38 -10.11 6.83
CA GLN A 209 2.40 -9.44 7.65
C GLN A 209 1.82 -8.48 8.68
N PHE A 210 0.66 -7.86 8.41
CA PHE A 210 -0.04 -7.05 9.40
C PHE A 210 -0.56 -7.90 10.58
N MET A 211 -0.97 -9.14 10.32
CA MET A 211 -1.39 -10.09 11.35
C MET A 211 -0.19 -10.48 12.23
N GLU A 212 0.99 -10.68 11.62
CA GLU A 212 2.23 -10.93 12.37
C GLU A 212 2.67 -9.70 13.19
N HIS A 213 2.46 -8.49 12.67
CA HIS A 213 2.63 -7.25 13.44
C HIS A 213 1.71 -7.20 14.65
N LEU A 214 0.41 -7.44 14.46
CA LEU A 214 -0.57 -7.43 15.55
C LEU A 214 -0.29 -8.52 16.59
N LYS A 215 0.10 -9.72 16.17
CA LYS A 215 0.53 -10.78 17.10
C LYS A 215 1.64 -10.31 18.02
N GLU A 216 2.64 -9.59 17.50
CA GLU A 216 3.73 -9.07 18.33
C GLU A 216 3.26 -7.93 19.25
N GLU A 217 2.37 -7.04 18.77
CA GLU A 217 1.72 -6.03 19.62
C GLU A 217 0.87 -6.65 20.75
N PHE A 218 0.30 -7.84 20.52
CA PHE A 218 -0.47 -8.61 21.49
C PHE A 218 0.39 -9.54 22.38
N GLY A 219 1.70 -9.30 22.44
CA GLY A 219 2.61 -10.01 23.34
C GLY A 219 3.33 -11.21 22.71
N GLY A 220 3.16 -11.44 21.41
CA GLY A 220 3.90 -12.44 20.64
C GLY A 220 3.51 -13.89 20.93
N GLY A 221 4.25 -14.81 20.29
CA GLY A 221 4.03 -16.26 20.44
C GLY A 221 2.59 -16.69 20.09
N TYR A 222 2.13 -17.78 20.70
CA TYR A 222 0.76 -18.26 20.52
C TYR A 222 -0.27 -17.39 21.24
N ALA A 223 0.10 -16.67 22.30
CA ALA A 223 -0.81 -15.78 23.02
C ALA A 223 -1.26 -14.60 22.14
N GLY A 224 -0.31 -13.93 21.49
CA GLY A 224 -0.63 -12.85 20.55
C GLY A 224 -1.33 -13.35 19.28
N ALA A 225 -1.04 -14.58 18.85
CA ALA A 225 -1.72 -15.17 17.70
C ALA A 225 -3.18 -15.54 18.02
N MET A 226 -3.43 -16.08 19.22
CA MET A 226 -4.76 -16.32 19.75
C MET A 226 -5.57 -15.01 19.84
N GLU A 227 -4.94 -13.93 20.31
CA GLU A 227 -5.59 -12.62 20.37
C GLU A 227 -6.02 -12.14 18.98
N PHE A 228 -5.18 -12.30 17.96
CA PHE A 228 -5.57 -11.98 16.58
C PHE A 228 -6.77 -12.82 16.10
N ASN A 229 -6.76 -14.12 16.39
CA ASN A 229 -7.80 -15.06 15.95
C ASN A 229 -9.20 -14.76 16.49
N ARG A 230 -9.31 -13.94 17.55
CA ARG A 230 -10.61 -13.49 18.10
C ARG A 230 -11.47 -12.79 17.04
N ILE A 231 -10.89 -12.16 16.01
CA ILE A 231 -11.68 -11.54 14.92
C ILE A 231 -12.56 -12.53 14.17
N TRP A 232 -12.22 -13.82 14.15
CA TRP A 232 -13.05 -14.84 13.54
C TRP A 232 -14.12 -15.32 14.52
N MET A 233 -13.72 -15.57 15.76
CA MET A 233 -14.56 -16.25 16.76
C MET A 233 -15.55 -15.32 17.48
N GLU A 234 -15.24 -14.03 17.56
CA GLU A 234 -16.01 -13.03 18.30
C GLU A 234 -16.63 -11.96 17.41
N SER A 235 -16.48 -12.08 16.09
CA SER A 235 -17.18 -11.21 15.15
C SER A 235 -18.69 -11.51 15.13
N VAL A 236 -19.48 -10.64 14.49
CA VAL A 236 -20.93 -10.84 14.37
C VAL A 236 -21.19 -12.18 13.69
N GLY A 237 -21.84 -13.09 14.43
CA GLY A 237 -22.14 -14.44 13.98
C GLY A 237 -23.22 -14.51 12.88
N ASP A 238 -23.58 -15.73 12.49
CA ASP A 238 -24.60 -15.99 11.46
C ASP A 238 -26.03 -15.87 12.00
N ASP A 239 -26.47 -14.65 12.27
CA ASP A 239 -27.84 -14.37 12.72
C ASP A 239 -28.76 -13.81 11.62
N GLY A 240 -28.27 -13.75 10.38
CA GLY A 240 -29.00 -13.21 9.22
C GLY A 240 -29.21 -11.68 9.25
N THR A 241 -28.52 -10.93 10.12
CA THR A 241 -28.71 -9.48 10.22
C THR A 241 -27.96 -8.68 9.16
N GLU A 242 -28.46 -7.49 8.85
CA GLU A 242 -27.81 -6.55 7.93
C GLU A 242 -26.40 -6.12 8.39
N ALA A 243 -26.16 -6.13 9.70
CA ALA A 243 -24.86 -5.80 10.29
C ALA A 243 -23.75 -6.78 9.85
N ARG A 244 -24.07 -8.08 9.70
CA ARG A 244 -23.14 -9.10 9.19
C ARG A 244 -22.72 -8.82 7.74
N MET A 245 -23.67 -8.45 6.89
CA MET A 245 -23.45 -8.22 5.45
C MET A 245 -22.57 -7.01 5.15
N LEU A 246 -22.43 -6.10 6.13
CA LEU A 246 -21.62 -4.88 6.02
C LEU A 246 -20.32 -4.96 6.83
N GLN A 247 -20.07 -6.05 7.55
CA GLN A 247 -18.84 -6.23 8.31
C GLN A 247 -17.64 -6.31 7.36
N THR A 248 -16.56 -5.63 7.69
CA THR A 248 -15.24 -5.75 7.07
C THR A 248 -14.25 -6.32 8.09
N PRO A 249 -13.07 -6.81 7.67
CA PRO A 249 -12.06 -7.27 8.63
C PRO A 249 -11.63 -6.17 9.61
N PHE A 250 -11.64 -4.92 9.16
CA PHE A 250 -11.28 -3.76 9.95
C PHE A 250 -12.34 -3.41 11.00
N THR A 251 -13.62 -3.48 10.65
CA THR A 251 -14.70 -3.26 11.61
C THR A 251 -14.77 -4.41 12.62
N ALA A 252 -14.44 -5.64 12.23
CA ALA A 252 -14.29 -6.77 13.15
C ALA A 252 -13.16 -6.53 14.16
N MET A 253 -11.96 -6.10 13.70
CA MET A 253 -10.86 -5.71 14.59
C MET A 253 -11.26 -4.58 15.55
N MET A 254 -11.93 -3.54 15.05
CA MET A 254 -12.39 -2.42 15.88
C MET A 254 -13.34 -2.86 16.97
N MET A 255 -14.26 -3.77 16.64
CA MET A 255 -15.22 -4.33 17.60
C MET A 255 -14.54 -5.19 18.66
N VAL A 256 -13.77 -6.20 18.24
CA VAL A 256 -13.18 -7.21 19.12
C VAL A 256 -12.16 -6.62 20.09
N TYR A 257 -11.38 -5.64 19.63
CA TYR A 257 -10.34 -4.99 20.43
C TYR A 257 -10.81 -3.68 21.10
N GLY A 258 -12.05 -3.26 20.87
CA GLY A 258 -12.57 -1.98 21.36
C GLY A 258 -11.80 -0.77 20.81
N TRP A 259 -11.28 -0.88 19.59
CA TRP A 259 -10.47 0.16 18.96
C TRP A 259 -11.34 1.23 18.28
N SER A 260 -10.91 2.48 18.43
CA SER A 260 -11.32 3.56 17.53
C SER A 260 -10.65 3.39 16.16
N LEU A 261 -11.16 4.07 15.13
CA LEU A 261 -10.49 4.11 13.83
C LEU A 261 -9.08 4.71 13.95
N ASP A 262 -8.87 5.72 14.79
CA ASP A 262 -7.54 6.27 15.08
C ASP A 262 -6.59 5.22 15.65
N SER A 263 -7.09 4.34 16.54
CA SER A 263 -6.29 3.24 17.09
C SER A 263 -5.88 2.26 15.99
N LEU A 264 -6.81 1.90 15.10
CA LEU A 264 -6.51 1.05 13.94
C LEU A 264 -5.51 1.71 12.99
N ASN A 265 -5.73 2.99 12.65
CA ASN A 265 -4.87 3.79 11.78
C ASN A 265 -3.45 3.90 12.36
N LYS A 266 -3.31 4.07 13.68
CA LYS A 266 -2.01 4.04 14.37
C LYS A 266 -1.33 2.69 14.25
N GLN A 267 -2.06 1.57 14.29
CA GLN A 267 -1.46 0.25 14.10
C GLN A 267 -0.93 0.06 12.67
N PHE A 268 -1.65 0.55 11.66
CA PHE A 268 -1.14 0.56 10.28
C PHE A 268 0.09 1.46 10.11
N GLY A 269 0.10 2.64 10.76
CA GLY A 269 1.28 3.52 10.77
C GLY A 269 2.50 2.86 11.41
N LYS A 270 2.33 2.21 12.57
CA LYS A 270 3.39 1.44 13.22
C LYS A 270 3.89 0.29 12.34
N PHE A 271 2.97 -0.46 11.73
CA PHE A 271 3.29 -1.54 10.81
C PHE A 271 4.13 -1.07 9.62
N ALA A 272 3.76 0.07 9.02
CA ALA A 272 4.52 0.65 7.92
C ALA A 272 5.93 1.08 8.37
N MET A 273 6.08 1.68 9.55
CA MET A 273 7.39 2.03 10.13
C MET A 273 8.23 0.77 10.45
N LYS A 274 7.60 -0.29 10.97
CA LYS A 274 8.24 -1.59 11.24
C LYS A 274 8.77 -2.25 9.97
N ASN A 275 7.99 -2.22 8.89
CA ASN A 275 8.38 -2.81 7.61
C ASN A 275 9.52 -2.07 6.92
N ALA A 276 9.78 -0.80 7.25
CA ALA A 276 10.92 -0.04 6.71
C ALA A 276 12.27 -0.70 6.99
N THR A 277 12.37 -1.49 8.06
CA THR A 277 13.61 -2.20 8.48
C THR A 277 13.40 -3.70 8.66
N LEU A 278 12.20 -4.21 8.35
CA LEU A 278 11.76 -5.57 8.66
C LEU A 278 12.07 -5.95 10.11
N GLU A 279 11.67 -5.12 11.07
CA GLU A 279 11.89 -5.32 12.50
C GLU A 279 11.11 -6.55 13.01
N TYR A 280 11.64 -7.73 12.74
CA TYR A 280 11.15 -9.01 13.24
C TYR A 280 12.27 -9.71 14.01
N ALA A 281 11.92 -10.71 14.83
CA ALA A 281 12.90 -11.54 15.52
C ALA A 281 13.99 -12.04 14.55
N PRO A 282 15.28 -12.12 14.95
CA PRO A 282 16.39 -12.30 14.00
C PRO A 282 16.23 -13.46 13.01
N ALA A 283 15.72 -14.61 13.46
CA ALA A 283 15.47 -15.76 12.59
C ALA A 283 14.37 -15.48 11.54
N LYS A 284 13.30 -14.78 11.93
CA LYS A 284 12.24 -14.35 11.00
C LYS A 284 12.75 -13.28 10.06
N LYS A 285 13.48 -12.27 10.56
CA LYS A 285 14.09 -11.23 9.71
C LYS A 285 14.97 -11.86 8.63
N ALA A 286 15.81 -12.82 8.99
CA ALA A 286 16.62 -13.56 8.02
C ALA A 286 15.78 -14.37 7.02
N LEU A 287 14.72 -15.06 7.47
CA LEU A 287 13.78 -15.78 6.60
C LEU A 287 13.07 -14.85 5.61
N TYR A 288 12.60 -13.71 6.11
CA TYR A 288 11.86 -12.70 5.37
C TYR A 288 12.75 -12.00 4.37
N GLN A 289 13.98 -11.63 4.74
CA GLN A 289 14.97 -11.09 3.81
C GLN A 289 15.36 -12.10 2.73
N LYS A 290 15.48 -13.39 3.07
CA LYS A 290 15.73 -14.44 2.08
C LYS A 290 14.58 -14.56 1.08
N THR A 291 13.34 -14.48 1.54
CA THR A 291 12.15 -14.68 0.70
C THR A 291 11.82 -13.43 -0.10
N TRP A 292 11.73 -12.28 0.56
CA TRP A 292 11.27 -11.02 -0.02
C TRP A 292 12.40 -10.21 -0.64
N GLY A 293 13.65 -10.39 -0.23
CA GLY A 293 14.76 -9.52 -0.61
C GLY A 293 14.81 -8.21 0.17
N ASP A 294 15.60 -7.27 -0.31
CA ASP A 294 15.85 -5.98 0.33
C ASP A 294 15.11 -4.80 -0.35
N TYR A 295 15.40 -3.59 0.11
CA TYR A 295 14.88 -2.31 -0.41
C TYR A 295 15.94 -1.48 -1.14
N GLU A 296 17.12 -2.04 -1.40
CA GLU A 296 18.26 -1.28 -1.94
C GLU A 296 18.02 -0.86 -3.38
N PHE A 297 18.49 0.34 -3.73
CA PHE A 297 18.25 0.94 -5.05
C PHE A 297 18.78 0.09 -6.20
N GLU A 298 19.96 -0.51 -6.04
CA GLU A 298 20.63 -1.28 -7.10
C GLU A 298 19.90 -2.60 -7.38
N THR A 299 19.45 -3.31 -6.35
CA THR A 299 18.83 -4.63 -6.46
C THR A 299 17.42 -4.54 -7.05
N ARG A 300 16.68 -3.47 -6.72
CA ARG A 300 15.29 -3.29 -7.17
C ARG A 300 15.15 -2.81 -8.62
N ARG A 301 16.25 -2.42 -9.27
CA ARG A 301 16.31 -2.03 -10.70
C ARG A 301 17.19 -2.99 -11.54
N ALA A 302 17.56 -4.14 -10.99
CA ALA A 302 18.33 -5.16 -11.67
C ALA A 302 17.45 -6.07 -12.55
N THR A 303 17.98 -6.51 -13.70
CA THR A 303 17.38 -7.57 -14.51
C THR A 303 17.84 -8.94 -14.03
N GLY A 304 16.94 -9.90 -13.90
CA GLY A 304 17.27 -11.26 -13.46
C GLY A 304 16.17 -12.28 -13.75
N TRP A 305 16.40 -13.55 -13.39
CA TRP A 305 15.38 -14.60 -13.48
C TRP A 305 14.29 -14.39 -12.42
N GLY A 306 13.03 -14.64 -12.81
CA GLY A 306 11.86 -14.48 -11.93
C GLY A 306 11.30 -13.05 -11.89
N ASP A 307 10.38 -12.83 -10.96
CA ASP A 307 9.62 -11.57 -10.84
C ASP A 307 10.38 -10.44 -10.13
N ILE A 308 11.72 -10.40 -10.25
CA ILE A 308 12.59 -9.43 -9.55
C ILE A 308 12.27 -7.98 -9.91
N TYR A 309 11.77 -7.73 -11.13
CA TYR A 309 11.35 -6.39 -11.56
C TYR A 309 10.16 -5.87 -10.73
N ARG A 310 9.37 -6.73 -10.07
CA ARG A 310 8.28 -6.32 -9.16
C ARG A 310 8.81 -5.63 -7.89
N ARG A 311 10.12 -5.61 -7.66
CA ARG A 311 10.74 -4.86 -6.56
C ARG A 311 10.90 -3.37 -6.87
N HIS A 312 10.87 -2.97 -8.14
CA HIS A 312 10.94 -1.56 -8.55
C HIS A 312 9.95 -0.65 -7.79
N PRO A 313 8.66 -1.02 -7.63
CA PRO A 313 7.67 -0.20 -6.93
C PRO A 313 7.74 -0.15 -5.38
N ARG A 314 8.70 -0.83 -4.72
CA ARG A 314 8.76 -0.95 -3.24
C ARG A 314 9.05 0.36 -2.50
N VAL A 315 9.92 1.19 -3.08
CA VAL A 315 10.43 2.42 -2.47
C VAL A 315 9.99 3.60 -3.32
N THR A 316 9.19 4.46 -2.73
CA THR A 316 8.61 5.63 -3.40
C THR A 316 9.69 6.66 -3.66
N MET A 317 9.94 6.92 -4.95
CA MET A 317 10.81 8.01 -5.39
C MET A 317 9.97 9.26 -5.62
N MET A 318 10.35 10.36 -4.97
CA MET A 318 9.54 11.59 -5.01
C MET A 318 9.72 12.35 -6.32
N ASN A 319 8.73 13.15 -6.70
CA ASN A 319 8.86 14.16 -7.75
C ASN A 319 9.35 15.49 -7.14
N ARG A 320 10.12 16.26 -7.92
CA ARG A 320 10.54 17.60 -7.52
C ARG A 320 9.33 18.54 -7.56
N LEU A 321 9.09 19.26 -6.48
CA LEU A 321 8.10 20.35 -6.44
C LEU A 321 8.78 21.72 -6.55
N ASP A 322 9.77 21.96 -5.69
CA ASP A 322 10.51 23.22 -5.65
C ASP A 322 11.96 22.95 -5.21
N SER A 323 12.90 23.19 -6.12
CA SER A 323 14.32 22.97 -5.90
C SER A 323 14.96 23.96 -4.94
N ALA A 324 14.42 25.18 -4.82
CA ALA A 324 15.01 26.22 -3.99
C ALA A 324 14.86 25.92 -2.50
N ASN A 325 13.80 25.19 -2.13
CA ASN A 325 13.47 24.88 -0.74
C ASN A 325 13.55 23.38 -0.40
N ASN A 326 14.13 22.54 -1.28
CA ASN A 326 14.13 21.07 -1.11
C ASN A 326 12.74 20.49 -0.85
N ARG A 327 11.76 20.90 -1.67
CA ARG A 327 10.38 20.42 -1.58
C ARG A 327 10.07 19.40 -2.68
N TYR A 328 9.32 18.40 -2.30
CA TYR A 328 9.01 17.23 -3.10
C TYR A 328 7.54 16.85 -2.97
N ILE A 329 7.03 16.11 -3.94
CA ILE A 329 5.64 15.64 -3.99
C ILE A 329 5.60 14.15 -4.37
N SER A 330 4.70 13.38 -3.74
CA SER A 330 4.49 11.98 -4.08
C SER A 330 3.95 11.85 -5.52
N PRO A 331 4.49 10.96 -6.37
CA PRO A 331 3.88 10.67 -7.67
C PRO A 331 2.44 10.18 -7.51
N SER A 332 1.53 10.62 -8.38
CA SER A 332 0.09 10.33 -8.25
C SER A 332 -0.22 8.84 -8.16
N TYR A 333 0.39 8.00 -9.01
CA TYR A 333 0.18 6.54 -9.01
C TYR A 333 0.87 5.79 -7.86
N TRP A 334 1.80 6.44 -7.16
CA TRP A 334 2.47 5.89 -5.98
C TRP A 334 1.84 6.35 -4.67
N ALA A 335 1.03 7.40 -4.69
CA ALA A 335 0.38 7.94 -3.51
C ALA A 335 -0.44 6.83 -2.82
N PRO A 336 -0.30 6.67 -1.49
CA PRO A 336 -0.89 5.54 -0.80
C PRO A 336 -2.42 5.60 -0.88
N GLN A 337 -3.05 4.44 -1.06
CA GLN A 337 -4.49 4.24 -0.91
C GLN A 337 -4.80 3.77 0.51
N ARG A 338 -6.09 3.73 0.89
CA ARG A 338 -6.58 3.38 2.24
C ARG A 338 -5.78 2.23 2.91
N LEU A 339 -5.08 2.55 4.00
CA LEU A 339 -4.24 1.64 4.80
C LEU A 339 -3.01 1.03 4.07
N GLY A 340 -2.76 1.45 2.84
CA GLY A 340 -1.47 1.31 2.17
C GLY A 340 -0.48 2.37 2.62
N TYR A 341 0.81 2.12 2.37
CA TYR A 341 1.90 2.97 2.78
C TYR A 341 3.00 3.16 1.72
N ASN A 342 3.68 4.29 1.80
CA ASN A 342 4.91 4.58 1.10
C ASN A 342 6.09 4.45 2.06
N LEU A 343 7.19 3.93 1.53
CA LEU A 343 8.51 4.07 2.12
C LEU A 343 9.33 4.99 1.22
N VAL A 344 9.75 6.13 1.77
CA VAL A 344 10.64 7.08 1.08
C VAL A 344 12.00 7.01 1.74
N ARG A 345 13.01 6.62 0.96
CA ARG A 345 14.40 6.60 1.39
C ARG A 345 14.94 8.04 1.49
N ILE A 346 15.47 8.44 2.63
CA ILE A 346 16.09 9.74 2.87
C ILE A 346 17.60 9.56 3.05
N TYR A 347 18.39 10.35 2.33
CA TYR A 347 19.84 10.44 2.47
C TYR A 347 20.19 11.71 3.24
N PRO A 348 20.65 11.60 4.49
CA PRO A 348 21.11 12.75 5.27
C PRO A 348 22.34 13.40 4.63
N ASP A 349 22.42 14.74 4.62
CA ASP A 349 23.60 15.45 4.12
C ASP A 349 24.79 15.29 5.10
N SER A 350 24.49 15.17 6.40
CA SER A 350 25.44 14.89 7.47
C SER A 350 24.75 14.25 8.68
N THR A 351 25.50 13.68 9.61
CA THR A 351 24.95 13.23 10.89
C THR A 351 24.35 14.36 11.71
N GLY A 352 23.37 14.02 12.54
CA GLY A 352 22.64 14.96 13.37
C GLY A 352 21.16 14.97 13.02
N LYS A 353 20.47 16.05 13.41
CA LYS A 353 19.03 16.15 13.27
C LYS A 353 18.61 16.23 11.81
N VAL A 354 17.80 15.29 11.37
CA VAL A 354 17.04 15.37 10.12
C VAL A 354 15.60 15.70 10.45
N THR A 355 15.03 16.69 9.75
CA THR A 355 13.62 17.08 9.90
C THR A 355 12.90 16.89 8.58
N VAL A 356 11.75 16.23 8.63
CA VAL A 356 10.80 16.18 7.52
C VAL A 356 9.57 16.99 7.91
N LYS A 357 9.26 18.01 7.11
CA LYS A 357 7.99 18.72 7.16
C LYS A 357 7.03 18.03 6.21
N PHE A 358 5.92 17.52 6.72
CA PHE A 358 4.93 16.77 5.95
C PHE A 358 3.69 17.62 5.69
N ARG A 359 3.19 17.60 4.45
CA ARG A 359 1.97 18.30 4.02
C ARG A 359 1.11 17.37 3.19
N GLY A 360 0.00 16.90 3.76
CA GLY A 360 -0.98 16.15 3.01
C GLY A 360 -1.72 17.03 2.00
N ILE A 361 -2.01 16.51 0.81
CA ILE A 361 -2.89 17.19 -0.15
C ILE A 361 -4.32 16.79 0.21
N VAL A 362 -4.94 17.59 1.08
CA VAL A 362 -6.28 17.32 1.60
C VAL A 362 -7.32 17.50 0.49
N GLN A 363 -8.09 16.45 0.23
CA GLN A 363 -9.15 16.47 -0.78
C GLN A 363 -10.46 16.88 -0.10
N HIS A 364 -10.79 18.18 -0.20
CA HIS A 364 -11.94 18.79 0.48
C HIS A 364 -13.28 18.57 -0.24
N GLU A 365 -13.24 18.29 -1.54
CA GLU A 365 -14.41 18.10 -2.38
C GLU A 365 -14.22 16.88 -3.27
N LYS A 366 -15.33 16.23 -3.61
CA LYS A 366 -15.32 15.10 -4.53
C LYS A 366 -15.18 15.60 -5.96
N VAL A 367 -14.20 15.07 -6.70
CA VAL A 367 -14.08 15.29 -8.14
C VAL A 367 -15.22 14.61 -8.90
N VAL A 368 -15.64 13.45 -8.40
CA VAL A 368 -16.71 12.61 -8.96
C VAL A 368 -17.69 12.30 -7.84
N SER A 369 -18.98 12.58 -8.04
CA SER A 369 -20.02 12.27 -7.03
C SER A 369 -20.34 10.77 -6.94
N GLY A 370 -20.09 10.04 -8.03
CA GLY A 370 -20.41 8.63 -8.23
C GLY A 370 -20.38 8.27 -9.71
N TYR A 371 -20.49 6.99 -10.03
CA TYR A 371 -20.43 6.48 -11.41
C TYR A 371 -21.80 6.01 -11.89
N THR A 372 -22.13 6.24 -13.17
CA THR A 372 -23.44 5.87 -13.75
C THR A 372 -23.35 4.56 -14.54
N CYS A 373 -24.34 3.69 -14.37
CA CYS A 373 -24.26 2.25 -14.67
C CYS A 373 -24.50 1.81 -16.12
N PHE A 374 -24.06 0.58 -16.39
CA PHE A 374 -24.68 -0.41 -17.30
C PHE A 374 -24.98 -1.70 -16.48
N GLY A 375 -26.05 -1.73 -15.68
CA GLY A 375 -26.48 -2.91 -14.89
C GLY A 375 -26.25 -2.86 -13.37
N ASP A 376 -26.84 -3.83 -12.64
CA ASP A 376 -26.74 -4.02 -11.19
C ASP A 376 -25.83 -5.22 -10.82
N ASN A 377 -25.22 -5.22 -9.63
CA ASN A 377 -24.43 -6.36 -9.13
C ASN A 377 -25.17 -7.05 -7.97
N THR A 378 -25.13 -8.37 -7.92
CA THR A 378 -25.82 -9.17 -6.90
C THR A 378 -24.80 -10.00 -6.15
N ASP A 379 -24.78 -9.93 -4.81
CA ASP A 379 -23.90 -10.79 -4.02
C ASP A 379 -24.42 -12.23 -3.93
N TYR A 380 -23.66 -13.09 -3.26
CA TYR A 380 -23.97 -14.51 -3.06
C TYR A 380 -25.32 -14.77 -2.35
N TYR A 381 -25.92 -13.76 -1.71
CA TYR A 381 -27.21 -13.86 -0.99
C TYR A 381 -28.34 -13.13 -1.71
N ASP A 382 -28.24 -12.94 -3.02
CA ASP A 382 -29.24 -12.26 -3.83
C ASP A 382 -29.45 -10.78 -3.45
N LYS A 383 -28.54 -10.16 -2.67
CA LYS A 383 -28.62 -8.73 -2.36
C LYS A 383 -28.06 -7.93 -3.52
N VAL A 384 -28.91 -7.08 -4.09
CA VAL A 384 -28.54 -6.18 -5.19
C VAL A 384 -27.86 -4.94 -4.62
N TYR A 385 -26.64 -4.68 -5.05
CA TYR A 385 -25.95 -3.41 -4.83
C TYR A 385 -25.84 -2.66 -6.15
N HIS A 386 -26.07 -1.35 -6.11
CA HIS A 386 -25.87 -0.46 -7.26
C HIS A 386 -24.37 -0.14 -7.45
N TRP A 387 -23.54 -1.17 -7.56
CA TRP A 387 -22.11 -1.06 -7.84
C TRP A 387 -21.91 -1.26 -9.33
N CYS A 388 -22.04 -0.15 -10.07
CA CYS A 388 -21.84 -0.05 -11.51
C CYS A 388 -20.49 -0.64 -11.93
N ASN A 389 -20.47 -1.89 -12.40
CA ASN A 389 -19.25 -2.61 -12.79
C ASN A 389 -18.11 -2.43 -11.77
N TYR A 390 -18.33 -2.91 -10.54
CA TYR A 390 -17.37 -2.76 -9.42
C TYR A 390 -17.02 -1.29 -9.07
N SER A 391 -17.81 -0.30 -9.47
CA SER A 391 -17.67 1.10 -9.06
C SER A 391 -18.93 1.57 -8.33
N PRO A 392 -18.82 2.31 -7.21
CA PRO A 392 -20.00 2.73 -6.47
C PRO A 392 -20.74 3.88 -7.17
N ASP A 393 -22.08 3.85 -7.10
CA ASP A 393 -22.99 4.90 -7.57
C ASP A 393 -22.88 6.21 -6.78
N THR A 394 -22.35 6.14 -5.56
CA THR A 394 -22.04 7.28 -4.70
C THR A 394 -20.65 7.12 -4.09
N ILE A 395 -19.82 8.15 -4.23
CA ILE A 395 -18.49 8.21 -3.63
C ILE A 395 -18.55 8.95 -2.28
N PRO A 396 -17.99 8.39 -1.19
CA PRO A 396 -17.88 9.10 0.09
C PRO A 396 -16.88 10.26 0.00
N GLU A 397 -16.91 11.18 0.96
CA GLU A 397 -15.83 12.18 1.08
C GLU A 397 -14.48 11.48 1.32
N ALA A 398 -13.39 12.03 0.78
CA ALA A 398 -12.06 11.42 0.89
C ALA A 398 -11.56 11.28 2.33
N ALA A 399 -12.04 12.12 3.26
CA ALA A 399 -11.68 12.09 4.68
C ALA A 399 -10.15 12.07 4.93
N SER A 400 -9.38 12.81 4.11
CA SER A 400 -7.93 12.73 4.02
C SER A 400 -7.22 12.91 5.37
N GLN A 401 -6.40 11.92 5.74
CA GLN A 401 -5.52 11.92 6.90
C GLN A 401 -4.40 10.88 6.66
N TRP A 402 -3.25 11.07 7.31
CA TRP A 402 -2.08 10.21 7.15
C TRP A 402 -1.49 9.84 8.51
N ALA A 403 -0.89 8.67 8.60
CA ALA A 403 0.06 8.33 9.65
C ALA A 403 1.48 8.41 9.09
N PHE A 404 2.37 9.19 9.70
CA PHE A 404 3.73 9.41 9.19
C PHE A 404 4.77 9.51 10.29
N GLY A 405 5.97 8.99 10.01
CA GLY A 405 7.08 8.88 10.96
C GLY A 405 8.41 8.56 10.27
N LEU A 406 9.52 8.82 10.96
CA LEU A 406 10.88 8.51 10.53
C LEU A 406 11.41 7.25 11.22
N VAL A 407 12.20 6.46 10.50
CA VAL A 407 12.86 5.24 10.98
C VAL A 407 14.31 5.26 10.54
N ALA A 408 15.24 5.35 11.50
CA ALA A 408 16.66 5.12 11.25
C ALA A 408 16.97 3.63 11.49
N GLU A 409 17.72 2.99 10.60
CA GLU A 409 18.22 1.63 10.79
C GLU A 409 19.72 1.67 11.09
N GLY A 410 20.10 1.13 12.25
CA GLY A 410 21.48 0.89 12.62
C GLY A 410 22.17 -0.08 11.66
N SER A 411 23.50 -0.06 11.64
CA SER A 411 24.33 -1.01 10.89
C SER A 411 24.12 -2.46 11.33
N ASP A 412 23.69 -2.68 12.58
CA ASP A 412 23.26 -3.96 13.13
C ASP A 412 21.82 -4.38 12.72
N GLY A 413 21.12 -3.52 11.99
CA GLY A 413 19.74 -3.74 11.56
C GLY A 413 18.68 -3.38 12.61
N SER A 414 19.07 -2.77 13.74
CA SER A 414 18.14 -2.30 14.77
C SER A 414 17.46 -0.99 14.34
N PRO A 415 16.14 -0.82 14.56
CA PRO A 415 15.46 0.42 14.24
C PRO A 415 15.48 1.43 15.40
N ARG A 416 15.44 2.71 15.04
CA ARG A 416 15.12 3.83 15.93
C ARG A 416 14.03 4.68 15.30
N TYR A 417 13.02 5.01 16.08
CA TYR A 417 11.82 5.69 15.60
C TYR A 417 11.79 7.15 16.04
N SER A 418 11.29 8.03 15.18
CA SER A 418 10.77 9.33 15.63
C SER A 418 9.40 9.17 16.31
N GLU A 419 8.82 10.27 16.76
CA GLU A 419 7.36 10.32 16.93
C GLU A 419 6.67 9.97 15.61
N MET A 420 5.58 9.21 15.71
CA MET A 420 4.63 8.99 14.62
C MET A 420 3.43 9.91 14.82
N LYS A 421 3.09 10.72 13.81
CA LYS A 421 1.91 11.58 13.82
C LYS A 421 0.77 10.94 13.03
N LEU A 422 -0.46 11.13 13.48
CA LEU A 422 -1.69 10.83 12.75
C LEU A 422 -2.40 12.17 12.50
N ASP A 423 -2.14 12.79 11.34
CA ASP A 423 -2.59 14.15 11.04
C ASP A 423 -2.61 14.40 9.52
N THR A 424 -3.07 15.57 9.11
CA THR A 424 -3.02 16.10 7.74
C THR A 424 -1.71 16.80 7.41
N ALA A 425 -1.01 17.31 8.42
CA ALA A 425 0.28 17.98 8.28
C ALA A 425 1.06 17.93 9.60
N GLY A 426 2.37 18.10 9.53
CA GLY A 426 3.19 18.22 10.73
C GLY A 426 4.67 18.10 10.45
N ASN A 427 5.47 18.50 11.42
CA ASN A 427 6.92 18.38 11.35
C ASN A 427 7.38 17.24 12.27
N ILE A 428 8.24 16.35 11.78
CA ILE A 428 8.85 15.24 12.53
C ILE A 428 10.37 15.25 12.35
N SER A 429 11.10 14.79 13.35
CA SER A 429 12.56 14.77 13.32
C SER A 429 13.12 13.53 14.01
N ILE A 430 14.33 13.14 13.61
CA ILE A 430 15.13 12.12 14.29
C ILE A 430 16.60 12.52 14.26
N GLU A 431 17.35 12.14 15.30
CA GLU A 431 18.80 12.26 15.30
C GLU A 431 19.43 11.09 14.55
N VAL A 432 20.09 11.37 13.43
CA VAL A 432 20.87 10.40 12.66
C VAL A 432 22.26 10.27 13.25
N GLN A 433 22.70 9.04 13.44
CA GLN A 433 23.99 8.65 14.00
C GLN A 433 24.92 8.12 12.91
N ASN A 434 26.24 8.20 13.13
CA ASN A 434 27.24 7.65 12.22
C ASN A 434 27.08 6.14 11.98
N SER A 435 26.48 5.42 12.93
CA SER A 435 26.21 3.98 12.84
C SER A 435 24.96 3.63 12.06
N ASP A 436 24.11 4.59 11.69
CA ASP A 436 22.93 4.30 10.88
C ASP A 436 23.36 4.04 9.44
N LYS A 437 22.85 2.96 8.85
CA LYS A 437 23.04 2.66 7.43
C LYS A 437 21.92 3.23 6.55
N ALA A 438 20.88 3.79 7.17
CA ALA A 438 19.59 3.95 6.54
C ALA A 438 18.67 4.91 7.30
N LEU A 439 17.97 5.78 6.56
CA LEU A 439 16.86 6.58 7.09
C LEU A 439 15.65 6.48 6.15
N TRP A 440 14.50 6.24 6.72
CA TRP A 440 13.24 6.06 6.01
C TRP A 440 12.19 7.03 6.54
N LEU A 441 11.42 7.62 5.64
CA LEU A 441 10.12 8.21 5.94
C LEU A 441 9.04 7.18 5.57
N SER A 442 8.21 6.84 6.55
CA SER A 442 7.01 6.04 6.34
C SER A 442 5.78 6.96 6.27
N VAL A 443 4.92 6.77 5.27
CA VAL A 443 3.67 7.52 5.09
C VAL A 443 2.55 6.55 4.76
N THR A 444 1.59 6.39 5.66
CA THR A 444 0.40 5.55 5.49
C THR A 444 -0.81 6.43 5.22
N ALA A 445 -1.61 6.10 4.21
CA ALA A 445 -2.92 6.71 4.05
C ALA A 445 -3.88 6.17 5.11
N ALA A 446 -4.28 7.03 6.03
CA ALA A 446 -5.02 6.66 7.23
C ALA A 446 -6.27 7.56 7.31
N PRO A 447 -7.26 7.37 6.42
CA PRO A 447 -8.40 8.27 6.37
C PRO A 447 -9.14 8.31 7.70
N SER A 448 -9.64 9.49 8.04
CA SER A 448 -10.38 9.76 9.29
C SER A 448 -11.80 9.17 9.28
N LYS A 449 -12.21 8.58 8.15
CA LYS A 449 -13.39 7.74 8.01
C LYS A 449 -13.01 6.45 7.30
N MET A 450 -13.60 5.35 7.75
CA MET A 450 -13.35 4.06 7.12
C MET A 450 -14.04 4.00 5.76
N HIS A 451 -13.27 3.74 4.71
CA HIS A 451 -13.83 3.50 3.38
C HIS A 451 -13.95 1.99 3.16
N THR A 452 -15.18 1.55 2.90
CA THR A 452 -15.43 0.18 2.47
C THR A 452 -15.11 0.08 0.99
N ILE A 453 -14.21 -0.84 0.64
CA ILE A 453 -13.79 -1.10 -0.74
C ILE A 453 -14.28 -2.50 -1.08
N LEU A 454 -15.03 -2.63 -2.17
CA LEU A 454 -15.47 -3.94 -2.67
C LEU A 454 -14.29 -4.68 -3.25
N TRP A 455 -14.37 -6.00 -3.15
CA TRP A 455 -13.53 -6.89 -3.93
C TRP A 455 -13.55 -6.50 -5.43
N ASP A 456 -12.35 -6.32 -6.03
CA ASP A 456 -12.15 -5.95 -7.43
C ASP A 456 -12.71 -4.58 -7.82
N GLN A 457 -12.97 -3.71 -6.83
CA GLN A 457 -13.35 -2.33 -7.09
C GLN A 457 -12.33 -1.64 -8.00
N PHE A 458 -12.81 -0.97 -9.05
CA PHE A 458 -11.90 -0.39 -10.02
C PHE A 458 -11.05 0.74 -9.44
N TYR A 459 -9.79 0.75 -9.86
CA TYR A 459 -8.76 1.68 -9.38
C TYR A 459 -9.18 3.16 -9.43
N TYR A 460 -9.82 3.60 -10.51
CA TYR A 460 -10.25 5.01 -10.66
C TYR A 460 -11.30 5.44 -9.62
N SER A 461 -11.99 4.48 -8.99
CA SER A 461 -13.00 4.72 -7.96
C SER A 461 -12.45 4.70 -6.53
N ILE A 462 -11.14 4.49 -6.37
CA ILE A 462 -10.45 4.38 -5.06
C ILE A 462 -9.57 5.61 -4.83
N TYR A 463 -9.78 6.28 -3.70
CA TYR A 463 -8.96 7.44 -3.32
C TYR A 463 -7.50 7.05 -3.08
N ARG A 464 -6.62 7.84 -3.69
CA ARG A 464 -5.20 7.94 -3.34
C ARG A 464 -5.01 9.20 -2.51
N TYR A 465 -4.01 9.20 -1.63
CA TYR A 465 -3.78 10.27 -0.65
C TYR A 465 -2.38 10.88 -0.87
N PRO A 466 -2.23 11.74 -1.88
CA PRO A 466 -0.94 12.32 -2.23
C PRO A 466 -0.49 13.34 -1.18
N TYR A 467 0.82 13.56 -1.10
CA TYR A 467 1.44 14.41 -0.10
C TYR A 467 2.71 15.09 -0.62
N MET A 468 3.12 16.14 0.08
CA MET A 468 4.36 16.87 -0.15
C MET A 468 5.26 16.78 1.08
N ILE A 469 6.57 16.88 0.87
CA ILE A 469 7.56 16.96 1.93
C ILE A 469 8.60 18.05 1.67
N GLU A 470 9.10 18.64 2.74
CA GLU A 470 10.34 19.41 2.79
C GLU A 470 11.32 18.67 3.69
N VAL A 471 12.56 18.51 3.24
CA VAL A 471 13.60 17.79 4.01
C VAL A 471 14.72 18.77 4.39
N GLU A 472 14.97 18.88 5.68
CA GLU A 472 16.11 19.62 6.25
C GLU A 472 17.23 18.65 6.63
N ASN A 473 18.48 18.96 6.28
CA ASN A 473 19.66 18.10 6.45
C ASN A 473 19.54 16.73 5.73
N GLY A 474 19.05 16.74 4.49
CA GLY A 474 18.99 15.55 3.66
C GLY A 474 18.09 15.70 2.45
N LYS A 475 18.07 14.67 1.62
CA LYS A 475 17.26 14.62 0.39
C LYS A 475 16.68 13.21 0.19
N PRO A 476 15.47 13.10 -0.38
CA PRO A 476 14.94 11.81 -0.79
C PRO A 476 15.81 11.19 -1.89
N GLU A 477 15.75 9.86 -1.98
CA GLU A 477 16.46 9.07 -2.98
C GLU A 477 16.28 9.61 -4.41
N GLY A 478 17.39 9.68 -5.13
CA GLY A 478 17.48 10.26 -6.47
C GLY A 478 17.81 11.75 -6.47
N PHE A 479 17.85 12.43 -5.32
CA PHE A 479 18.19 13.85 -5.25
C PHE A 479 19.42 14.16 -4.39
N GLN A 480 19.95 13.16 -3.69
CA GLN A 480 21.24 13.28 -3.01
C GLN A 480 22.36 13.62 -4.00
N GLU A 481 23.45 14.19 -3.49
CA GLU A 481 24.59 14.52 -4.33
C GLU A 481 25.09 13.27 -5.06
N ASN A 482 25.37 13.43 -6.36
CA ASN A 482 25.88 12.35 -7.22
C ASN A 482 24.95 11.13 -7.35
N ALA A 483 23.66 11.23 -7.02
CA ALA A 483 22.69 10.11 -7.07
C ALA A 483 22.65 9.36 -8.42
N TRP A 484 22.90 10.07 -9.52
CA TRP A 484 22.85 9.55 -10.89
C TRP A 484 24.21 9.58 -11.58
N VAL A 485 25.28 9.85 -10.84
CA VAL A 485 26.63 9.78 -11.40
C VAL A 485 27.07 8.32 -11.36
N PRO A 486 27.53 7.74 -12.49
CA PRO A 486 28.05 6.38 -12.50
C PRO A 486 29.17 6.20 -11.45
N SER A 487 29.19 5.04 -10.79
CA SER A 487 30.18 4.72 -9.74
C SER A 487 31.63 4.80 -10.21
N SER A 488 31.89 4.68 -11.52
CA SER A 488 33.15 5.00 -12.17
C SER A 488 32.90 5.80 -13.44
N THR A 489 33.57 6.95 -13.58
CA THR A 489 33.49 7.82 -14.77
C THR A 489 34.56 7.52 -15.81
N ALA A 490 35.48 6.58 -15.54
CA ALA A 490 36.60 6.27 -16.44
C ALA A 490 36.17 5.81 -17.84
N ASN A 491 35.01 5.15 -17.92
CA ASN A 491 34.42 4.66 -19.16
C ASN A 491 33.20 5.50 -19.61
N TYR A 492 33.05 6.71 -19.09
CA TYR A 492 31.93 7.59 -19.41
C TYR A 492 32.42 8.94 -19.95
N SER A 493 31.61 9.53 -20.81
CA SER A 493 31.78 10.89 -21.30
C SER A 493 30.48 11.68 -21.15
N ARG A 494 30.58 13.01 -21.12
CA ARG A 494 29.41 13.90 -21.11
C ARG A 494 28.92 14.08 -22.55
N HIS A 495 27.63 13.86 -22.80
CA HIS A 495 27.07 14.05 -24.13
C HIS A 495 27.08 15.54 -24.51
N SER A 496 27.50 15.86 -25.73
CA SER A 496 27.62 17.26 -26.20
C SER A 496 26.28 18.00 -26.24
N ASN A 497 25.18 17.28 -26.47
CA ASN A 497 23.83 17.80 -26.48
C ASN A 497 23.11 17.39 -25.17
N GLY A 498 23.04 18.32 -24.22
CA GLY A 498 22.34 18.17 -22.93
C GLY A 498 23.23 17.86 -21.72
N GLY A 499 24.39 17.23 -21.93
CA GLY A 499 25.38 17.03 -20.88
C GLY A 499 25.09 15.90 -19.91
N GLY A 500 24.30 14.87 -20.26
CA GLY A 500 24.20 13.64 -19.47
C GLY A 500 25.39 12.69 -19.62
N TRP A 501 25.42 11.61 -18.83
CA TRP A 501 26.50 10.63 -18.86
C TRP A 501 26.25 9.53 -19.90
N VAL A 502 27.25 9.24 -20.72
CA VAL A 502 27.21 8.20 -21.76
C VAL A 502 28.42 7.29 -21.62
N SER A 503 28.17 5.99 -21.44
CA SER A 503 29.20 4.96 -21.40
C SER A 503 29.82 4.73 -22.78
N ASN A 504 31.10 4.36 -22.81
CA ASN A 504 31.82 3.92 -24.02
C ASN A 504 31.19 2.65 -24.66
N SER A 505 30.35 1.91 -23.93
CA SER A 505 29.58 0.77 -24.45
C SER A 505 28.28 1.15 -25.17
N ALA A 506 27.90 2.44 -25.18
CA ALA A 506 26.72 2.94 -25.87
C ALA A 506 27.08 3.64 -27.19
N SER A 507 26.20 3.55 -28.18
CA SER A 507 26.27 4.34 -29.40
C SER A 507 25.17 5.39 -29.37
N VAL A 508 25.53 6.67 -29.20
CA VAL A 508 24.57 7.79 -29.11
C VAL A 508 24.90 8.82 -30.19
N ALA A 509 23.95 9.09 -31.08
CA ALA A 509 24.12 10.09 -32.12
C ALA A 509 24.13 11.52 -31.55
N SER A 510 24.90 12.42 -32.16
CA SER A 510 25.01 13.82 -31.71
C SER A 510 23.70 14.62 -31.74
N THR A 511 22.71 14.16 -32.51
CA THR A 511 21.36 14.73 -32.59
C THR A 511 20.49 14.38 -31.38
N VAL A 512 20.83 13.34 -30.62
CA VAL A 512 20.11 12.92 -29.42
C VAL A 512 20.35 13.95 -28.31
N TYR A 513 19.30 14.30 -27.56
CA TYR A 513 19.45 15.09 -26.35
C TYR A 513 19.56 14.15 -25.13
N VAL A 514 20.62 14.29 -24.34
CA VAL A 514 20.80 13.56 -23.08
C VAL A 514 20.93 14.57 -21.96
N GLY A 515 19.87 14.70 -21.14
CA GLY A 515 19.75 15.67 -20.06
C GLY A 515 20.81 15.49 -18.97
N PRO A 516 21.07 16.53 -18.16
CA PRO A 516 22.25 16.58 -17.28
C PRO A 516 22.28 15.51 -16.19
N ASN A 517 21.12 14.95 -15.79
CA ASN A 517 21.03 13.86 -14.81
C ASN A 517 20.63 12.52 -15.46
N ALA A 518 20.47 12.47 -16.78
CA ALA A 518 20.19 11.23 -17.50
C ALA A 518 21.47 10.41 -17.71
N VAL A 519 21.32 9.08 -17.73
CA VAL A 519 22.44 8.14 -17.81
C VAL A 519 22.19 7.10 -18.91
N VAL A 520 23.16 6.95 -19.81
CA VAL A 520 23.16 5.93 -20.86
C VAL A 520 24.34 4.98 -20.62
N ASN A 521 24.03 3.79 -20.11
CA ASN A 521 25.01 2.74 -19.84
C ASN A 521 25.23 1.81 -21.06
N GLY A 522 24.28 1.74 -22.00
CA GLY A 522 24.37 0.89 -23.19
C GLY A 522 23.27 1.16 -24.22
N GLY A 523 23.35 0.49 -25.38
CA GLY A 523 22.35 0.56 -26.45
C GLY A 523 22.75 1.40 -27.66
N ASN A 524 21.86 1.43 -28.66
CA ASN A 524 22.01 2.20 -29.91
C ASN A 524 20.91 3.27 -29.99
N ILE A 525 21.27 4.54 -29.86
CA ILE A 525 20.34 5.68 -29.76
C ILE A 525 20.61 6.67 -30.89
N SER A 526 19.60 6.94 -31.71
CA SER A 526 19.72 7.79 -32.91
C SER A 526 18.46 8.63 -33.17
N GLY A 527 18.48 9.49 -34.20
CA GLY A 527 17.36 10.39 -34.51
C GLY A 527 17.30 11.61 -33.59
N ASN A 528 16.09 12.10 -33.31
CA ASN A 528 15.79 13.25 -32.46
C ASN A 528 15.33 12.84 -31.06
N VAL A 529 15.79 11.68 -30.57
CA VAL A 529 15.44 11.14 -29.25
C VAL A 529 15.85 12.14 -28.15
N ARG A 530 14.99 12.26 -27.13
CA ARG A 530 15.25 13.06 -25.92
C ARG A 530 15.22 12.15 -24.70
N ILE A 531 16.33 12.10 -23.98
CA ILE A 531 16.46 11.43 -22.68
C ILE A 531 16.59 12.53 -21.64
N GLU A 532 15.55 12.72 -20.84
CA GLU A 532 15.36 13.86 -19.95
C GLU A 532 15.34 13.43 -18.47
N ASP A 533 15.37 14.43 -17.59
CA ASP A 533 15.28 14.26 -16.14
C ASP A 533 16.30 13.24 -15.60
N PHE A 534 15.82 12.14 -15.03
CA PHE A 534 16.59 11.06 -14.42
C PHE A 534 16.42 9.73 -15.16
N ALA A 535 16.05 9.78 -16.45
CA ALA A 535 15.87 8.58 -17.25
C ALA A 535 17.20 7.83 -17.43
N VAL A 536 17.13 6.49 -17.41
CA VAL A 536 18.28 5.60 -17.50
C VAL A 536 18.10 4.61 -18.65
N VAL A 537 19.12 4.50 -19.51
CA VAL A 537 19.16 3.54 -20.62
C VAL A 537 20.34 2.58 -20.43
N ASN A 538 20.04 1.35 -20.04
CA ASN A 538 20.99 0.26 -19.88
C ASN A 538 21.22 -0.55 -21.16
N GLY A 539 20.32 -0.47 -22.14
CA GLY A 539 20.42 -1.21 -23.40
C GLY A 539 19.25 -0.92 -24.35
N GLY A 540 19.21 -1.63 -25.48
CA GLY A 540 18.14 -1.54 -26.49
C GLY A 540 18.49 -0.69 -27.72
N THR A 541 17.50 -0.53 -28.61
CA THR A 541 17.60 0.33 -29.81
C THR A 541 16.52 1.40 -29.75
N ILE A 542 16.92 2.68 -29.72
CA ILE A 542 16.01 3.81 -29.54
C ILE A 542 16.20 4.79 -30.70
N SER A 543 15.12 5.14 -31.40
CA SER A 543 15.19 5.97 -32.61
C SER A 543 13.94 6.84 -32.78
N GLY A 544 13.90 7.64 -33.86
CA GLY A 544 12.78 8.54 -34.15
C GLY A 544 12.86 9.84 -33.36
N SER A 545 11.74 10.26 -32.79
CA SER A 545 11.55 11.45 -31.95
C SER A 545 11.05 11.07 -30.55
N ALA A 546 11.39 9.87 -30.07
CA ALA A 546 10.94 9.37 -28.78
C ALA A 546 11.44 10.23 -27.60
N VAL A 547 10.63 10.32 -26.55
CA VAL A 547 10.95 11.05 -25.31
C VAL A 547 10.92 10.09 -24.13
N LEU A 548 12.05 9.97 -23.46
CA LEU A 548 12.23 9.22 -22.22
C LEU A 548 12.43 10.25 -21.10
N ARG A 549 11.51 10.35 -20.14
CA ARG A 549 11.53 11.41 -19.11
C ARG A 549 11.13 10.90 -17.72
N GLY A 550 11.20 11.77 -16.72
CA GLY A 550 11.00 11.38 -15.31
C GLY A 550 12.15 10.49 -14.83
N ARG A 551 11.82 9.26 -14.44
CA ARG A 551 12.72 8.18 -13.99
C ARG A 551 12.57 6.93 -14.85
N ALA A 552 12.09 7.08 -16.09
CA ALA A 552 11.93 6.00 -17.05
C ALA A 552 13.21 5.15 -17.18
N LEU A 553 13.03 3.83 -17.26
CA LEU A 553 14.13 2.87 -17.34
C LEU A 553 14.00 2.00 -18.60
N VAL A 554 15.08 1.87 -19.36
CA VAL A 554 15.16 0.97 -20.50
C VAL A 554 16.32 0.01 -20.32
N THR A 555 16.06 -1.28 -20.23
CA THR A 555 17.11 -2.31 -20.14
C THR A 555 17.32 -3.08 -21.44
N GLY A 556 16.34 -3.05 -22.34
CA GLY A 556 16.40 -3.72 -23.63
C GLY A 556 15.22 -3.33 -24.53
N GLY A 557 15.02 -4.09 -25.60
CA GLY A 557 13.92 -3.86 -26.54
C GLY A 557 14.18 -2.74 -27.56
N THR A 558 13.11 -2.32 -28.24
CA THR A 558 13.14 -1.28 -29.28
C THR A 558 12.11 -0.19 -28.98
N ILE A 559 12.54 1.07 -29.10
CA ILE A 559 11.66 2.25 -29.09
C ILE A 559 11.87 3.00 -30.42
N SER A 560 10.79 3.35 -31.13
CA SER A 560 10.85 4.11 -32.39
C SER A 560 9.77 5.18 -32.47
N ASP A 561 9.87 6.04 -33.49
CA ASP A 561 8.86 7.06 -33.84
C ASP A 561 8.66 8.10 -32.71
N ASN A 562 7.43 8.43 -32.32
CA ASN A 562 7.08 9.52 -31.39
C ASN A 562 6.67 9.02 -29.99
N VAL A 563 7.23 7.89 -29.56
CA VAL A 563 6.89 7.26 -28.27
C VAL A 563 7.22 8.17 -27.08
N ILE A 564 6.36 8.14 -26.06
CA ILE A 564 6.65 8.72 -24.75
C ILE A 564 6.76 7.61 -23.72
N LEU A 565 7.92 7.51 -23.07
CA LEU A 565 8.16 6.68 -21.89
C LEU A 565 8.45 7.61 -20.70
N GLU A 566 7.60 7.60 -19.69
CA GLU A 566 7.65 8.61 -18.63
C GLU A 566 7.38 8.07 -17.22
N ASP A 567 7.36 8.98 -16.24
CA ASP A 567 7.23 8.68 -14.82
C ASP A 567 8.28 7.66 -14.37
N ASP A 568 7.86 6.45 -13.99
CA ASP A 568 8.71 5.37 -13.51
C ASP A 568 8.57 4.12 -14.39
N ALA A 569 8.04 4.28 -15.60
CA ALA A 569 7.82 3.18 -16.51
C ALA A 569 9.13 2.50 -16.91
N TRP A 570 9.09 1.18 -17.04
CA TRP A 570 10.24 0.34 -17.36
C TRP A 570 9.98 -0.48 -18.62
N LEU A 571 10.80 -0.27 -19.66
CA LEU A 571 10.91 -1.20 -20.78
C LEU A 571 12.00 -2.24 -20.50
N ILE A 572 11.59 -3.47 -20.23
CA ILE A 572 12.49 -4.61 -20.01
C ILE A 572 12.90 -5.20 -21.36
N SER A 573 11.90 -5.55 -22.17
CA SER A 573 12.06 -6.12 -23.51
C SER A 573 10.79 -5.93 -24.35
N GLY A 574 10.88 -6.14 -25.66
CA GLY A 574 9.76 -5.94 -26.59
C GLY A 574 9.95 -4.71 -27.49
N LYS A 575 8.84 -4.19 -28.02
CA LYS A 575 8.81 -3.06 -28.95
C LYS A 575 7.75 -2.05 -28.55
N ILE A 576 8.11 -0.76 -28.49
CA ILE A 576 7.17 0.37 -28.36
C ILE A 576 7.40 1.28 -29.57
N SER A 577 6.36 1.60 -30.34
CA SER A 577 6.51 2.38 -31.58
C SER A 577 5.32 3.32 -31.85
N GLU A 578 5.41 4.07 -32.95
CA GLU A 578 4.40 5.01 -33.43
C GLU A 578 4.15 6.18 -32.46
N ASN A 579 2.97 6.31 -31.86
CA ASN A 579 2.61 7.39 -30.94
C ASN A 579 2.21 6.84 -29.56
N ALA A 580 2.65 5.63 -29.23
CA ALA A 580 2.30 4.98 -27.97
C ALA A 580 2.90 5.74 -26.76
N LYS A 581 2.17 5.69 -25.63
CA LYS A 581 2.60 6.28 -24.36
C LYS A 581 2.60 5.24 -23.25
N VAL A 582 3.69 5.18 -22.50
CA VAL A 582 3.82 4.29 -21.35
C VAL A 582 4.34 5.10 -20.16
N GLY A 583 3.59 5.12 -19.07
CA GLY A 583 3.91 5.92 -17.88
C GLY A 583 3.53 5.23 -16.58
N ALA A 584 3.37 6.01 -15.51
CA ALA A 584 3.16 5.53 -14.15
C ALA A 584 4.23 4.50 -13.71
N LEU A 585 3.83 3.33 -13.20
CA LEU A 585 4.71 2.25 -12.73
C LEU A 585 4.71 1.05 -13.68
N SER A 586 4.35 1.27 -14.94
CA SER A 586 4.13 0.20 -15.92
C SER A 586 5.45 -0.49 -16.30
N MET A 587 5.44 -1.82 -16.32
CA MET A 587 6.60 -2.64 -16.70
C MET A 587 6.26 -3.42 -17.98
N ILE A 588 7.04 -3.25 -19.04
CA ILE A 588 6.81 -3.88 -20.35
C ILE A 588 7.83 -5.00 -20.56
N VAL A 589 7.33 -6.23 -20.75
CA VAL A 589 8.13 -7.44 -20.93
C VAL A 589 7.65 -8.18 -22.17
N ASN A 590 8.55 -8.46 -23.11
CA ASN A 590 8.28 -9.22 -24.33
C ASN A 590 6.96 -8.84 -25.05
N SER A 591 6.63 -7.55 -25.07
CA SER A 591 5.34 -7.05 -25.56
C SER A 591 5.51 -6.06 -26.70
N THR A 592 4.51 -5.98 -27.57
CA THR A 592 4.45 -5.02 -28.68
C THR A 592 3.39 -3.99 -28.44
N ILE A 593 3.80 -2.73 -28.25
CA ILE A 593 2.92 -1.59 -28.01
C ILE A 593 3.04 -0.62 -29.20
N GLY A 594 1.93 -0.34 -29.89
CA GLY A 594 1.91 0.50 -31.09
C GLY A 594 0.67 1.38 -31.19
N GLY A 595 0.49 2.08 -32.31
CA GLY A 595 -0.59 3.04 -32.49
C GLY A 595 -0.43 4.28 -31.61
N SER A 596 -1.56 4.71 -31.07
CA SER A 596 -1.70 5.69 -30.00
C SER A 596 -2.11 5.02 -28.69
N ALA A 597 -1.69 3.77 -28.46
CA ALA A 597 -2.02 3.04 -27.26
C ALA A 597 -1.42 3.70 -26.01
N GLU A 598 -2.14 3.64 -24.88
CA GLU A 598 -1.68 4.23 -23.62
C GLU A 598 -1.66 3.20 -22.49
N ILE A 599 -0.52 3.06 -21.81
CA ILE A 599 -0.34 2.15 -20.67
C ILE A 599 0.10 2.97 -19.46
N TYR A 600 -0.82 3.15 -18.50
CA TYR A 600 -0.56 3.89 -17.26
C TYR A 600 -1.15 3.12 -16.10
N GLY A 601 -0.35 2.26 -15.48
CA GLY A 601 -0.81 1.48 -14.35
C GLY A 601 0.26 1.15 -13.34
N VAL A 602 -0.21 0.49 -12.29
CA VAL A 602 0.54 -0.09 -11.18
C VAL A 602 0.37 -1.62 -11.16
N MET A 603 0.21 -2.15 -12.37
CA MET A 603 -0.15 -3.53 -12.68
C MET A 603 1.03 -4.49 -12.62
N TRP A 604 0.72 -5.78 -12.74
CA TRP A 604 1.72 -6.76 -13.15
C TRP A 604 2.37 -6.38 -14.48
N ALA A 605 3.54 -6.96 -14.75
CA ALA A 605 4.20 -6.71 -16.01
C ALA A 605 3.25 -6.97 -17.18
N VAL A 606 3.22 -6.03 -18.13
CA VAL A 606 2.62 -6.23 -19.43
C VAL A 606 3.53 -7.20 -20.18
N ALA A 607 3.26 -8.48 -19.98
CA ALA A 607 4.06 -9.61 -20.44
C ALA A 607 3.37 -10.36 -21.57
N ASP A 608 4.10 -10.57 -22.67
CA ASP A 608 3.65 -11.33 -23.84
C ASP A 608 2.35 -10.80 -24.46
N LYS A 609 2.19 -9.46 -24.50
CA LYS A 609 0.99 -8.78 -25.01
C LYS A 609 1.25 -8.05 -26.32
N THR A 610 0.17 -7.87 -27.08
CA THR A 610 0.14 -6.96 -28.23
C THR A 610 -0.99 -5.96 -28.04
N VAL A 611 -0.63 -4.68 -27.89
CA VAL A 611 -1.55 -3.56 -27.66
C VAL A 611 -1.30 -2.50 -28.73
N ASN A 612 -2.29 -2.22 -29.56
CA ASN A 612 -2.17 -1.31 -30.71
C ASN A 612 -3.31 -0.28 -30.72
N GLY A 613 -3.36 0.53 -31.80
CA GLY A 613 -4.47 1.42 -32.06
C GLY A 613 -4.65 2.44 -30.94
N THR A 614 -5.86 2.55 -30.38
CA THR A 614 -6.16 3.48 -29.27
C THR A 614 -6.48 2.75 -27.97
N ALA A 615 -6.07 1.48 -27.85
CA ALA A 615 -6.31 0.69 -26.64
C ALA A 615 -5.58 1.30 -25.43
N GLN A 616 -6.21 1.24 -24.27
CA GLN A 616 -5.63 1.73 -23.03
C GLN A 616 -5.70 0.70 -21.91
N LEU A 617 -4.57 0.51 -21.23
CA LEU A 617 -4.47 -0.28 -20.01
C LEU A 617 -4.18 0.66 -18.84
N ARG A 618 -5.03 0.68 -17.83
CA ARG A 618 -5.01 1.73 -16.79
C ARG A 618 -5.11 1.18 -15.38
N GLY A 619 -4.52 1.90 -14.42
CA GLY A 619 -4.66 1.66 -12.99
C GLY A 619 -4.05 0.32 -12.54
N ASP A 620 -4.72 -0.33 -11.59
CA ASP A 620 -4.33 -1.63 -11.06
C ASP A 620 -4.99 -2.77 -11.87
N LEU A 621 -4.46 -3.05 -13.07
CA LEU A 621 -5.02 -4.02 -14.01
C LEU A 621 -4.34 -5.40 -13.96
N GLU A 622 -5.11 -6.49 -13.95
CA GLU A 622 -4.62 -7.85 -14.24
C GLU A 622 -4.87 -8.18 -15.71
N ASN A 623 -3.78 -8.30 -16.46
CA ASN A 623 -3.74 -8.50 -17.90
C ASN A 623 -3.74 -10.00 -18.26
N ASN A 624 -4.76 -10.73 -17.84
CA ASN A 624 -4.92 -12.19 -18.04
C ASN A 624 -5.40 -12.57 -19.46
N PHE A 625 -5.29 -11.66 -20.42
CA PHE A 625 -5.67 -11.88 -21.82
C PHE A 625 -4.46 -12.30 -22.68
N THR A 626 -4.73 -12.97 -23.80
CA THR A 626 -3.71 -13.36 -24.79
C THR A 626 -3.93 -12.69 -26.14
N SER A 627 -5.14 -12.21 -26.41
CA SER A 627 -5.53 -11.59 -27.66
C SER A 627 -4.84 -10.25 -27.89
N THR A 628 -4.67 -9.90 -29.16
CA THR A 628 -4.29 -8.53 -29.54
C THR A 628 -5.46 -7.58 -29.33
N ILE A 629 -5.21 -6.45 -28.66
CA ILE A 629 -6.21 -5.39 -28.48
C ILE A 629 -5.81 -4.15 -29.29
N SER A 630 -6.80 -3.46 -29.87
CA SER A 630 -6.58 -2.26 -30.71
C SER A 630 -7.44 -1.05 -30.33
N LYS A 631 -8.40 -1.24 -29.42
CA LYS A 631 -9.30 -0.21 -28.87
C LYS A 631 -9.78 -0.63 -27.48
N GLY A 632 -10.50 0.26 -26.81
CA GLY A 632 -11.05 0.03 -25.47
C GLY A 632 -10.19 0.62 -24.36
N VAL A 633 -10.78 0.84 -23.19
CA VAL A 633 -10.08 1.32 -21.98
C VAL A 633 -10.40 0.38 -20.84
N PHE A 634 -9.38 -0.35 -20.40
CA PHE A 634 -9.52 -1.46 -19.47
C PHE A 634 -8.88 -1.18 -18.11
N TYR A 635 -9.54 -1.67 -17.06
CA TYR A 635 -9.15 -1.58 -15.65
C TYR A 635 -9.47 -2.91 -14.95
N GLY A 636 -8.85 -3.17 -13.79
CA GLY A 636 -9.18 -4.35 -12.97
C GLY A 636 -8.76 -5.66 -13.63
N VAL A 637 -9.52 -6.74 -13.41
CA VAL A 637 -9.22 -8.05 -13.99
C VAL A 637 -9.77 -8.15 -15.40
N VAL A 638 -8.93 -8.52 -16.38
CA VAL A 638 -9.29 -8.58 -17.79
C VAL A 638 -8.75 -9.86 -18.43
N ASP A 639 -9.65 -10.68 -18.93
CA ASP A 639 -9.35 -11.87 -19.76
C ASP A 639 -9.86 -11.71 -21.20
N ASP A 640 -9.57 -12.70 -22.05
CA ASP A 640 -9.97 -12.69 -23.47
C ASP A 640 -11.49 -12.58 -23.68
N GLY A 641 -12.30 -13.16 -22.79
CA GLY A 641 -13.76 -13.07 -22.85
C GLY A 641 -14.28 -11.67 -22.57
N MET A 642 -13.58 -10.90 -21.74
CA MET A 642 -13.96 -9.54 -21.36
C MET A 642 -13.62 -8.48 -22.41
N LEU A 643 -12.71 -8.75 -23.35
CA LEU A 643 -12.22 -7.77 -24.33
C LEU A 643 -13.29 -7.25 -25.30
N THR A 644 -14.43 -7.94 -25.40
CA THR A 644 -15.54 -7.58 -26.29
C THR A 644 -16.73 -6.97 -25.56
N LEU A 645 -16.67 -6.90 -24.22
CA LEU A 645 -17.80 -6.52 -23.39
C LEU A 645 -17.73 -5.04 -22.99
N ASP A 646 -18.84 -4.33 -23.16
CA ASP A 646 -18.93 -2.88 -22.94
C ASP A 646 -18.72 -2.47 -21.49
N ASN A 647 -19.22 -3.26 -20.54
CA ASN A 647 -19.01 -3.02 -19.12
C ASN A 647 -17.50 -2.94 -18.81
N TYR A 648 -16.70 -3.89 -19.31
CA TYR A 648 -15.24 -3.94 -19.11
C TYR A 648 -14.44 -2.94 -19.95
N GLY A 649 -15.10 -2.18 -20.82
CA GLY A 649 -14.51 -1.02 -21.50
C GLY A 649 -14.14 -1.23 -22.96
N ALA A 650 -14.62 -2.29 -23.60
CA ALA A 650 -14.32 -2.62 -25.00
C ALA A 650 -14.62 -1.46 -26.00
N ASN A 651 -15.63 -0.64 -25.71
CA ASN A 651 -16.02 0.51 -26.53
C ASN A 651 -15.69 1.88 -25.91
N ARG A 652 -14.96 1.92 -24.78
CA ARG A 652 -14.46 3.19 -24.21
C ARG A 652 -13.33 3.75 -25.08
N THR A 653 -13.33 5.06 -25.28
CA THR A 653 -12.26 5.79 -25.98
C THR A 653 -11.45 6.68 -25.05
N GLU A 654 -11.97 6.97 -23.86
CA GLU A 654 -11.35 7.84 -22.87
C GLU A 654 -11.26 7.16 -21.51
N ALA A 655 -10.24 7.53 -20.74
CA ALA A 655 -10.07 7.11 -19.36
C ALA A 655 -11.26 7.57 -18.52
N VAL A 656 -11.72 6.71 -17.61
CA VAL A 656 -12.75 7.09 -16.66
C VAL A 656 -12.16 8.12 -15.68
N PRO A 657 -12.84 9.25 -15.42
CA PRO A 657 -12.38 10.23 -14.44
C PRO A 657 -12.13 9.57 -13.09
N GLU A 658 -10.97 9.84 -12.50
CA GLU A 658 -10.64 9.29 -11.18
C GLU A 658 -11.27 10.10 -10.05
N VAL A 659 -11.56 9.45 -8.92
CA VAL A 659 -12.02 10.15 -7.70
C VAL A 659 -10.93 10.99 -7.05
N THR A 660 -9.66 10.64 -7.29
CA THR A 660 -8.52 11.35 -6.73
C THR A 660 -8.31 12.66 -7.50
N ALA A 661 -8.25 13.78 -6.78
CA ALA A 661 -7.97 15.08 -7.37
C ALA A 661 -6.58 15.15 -8.04
N SER A 662 -6.50 15.88 -9.16
CA SER A 662 -5.24 16.15 -9.85
C SER A 662 -4.27 16.90 -8.93
N ILE A 663 -3.01 16.49 -8.98
CA ILE A 663 -1.91 17.11 -8.20
C ILE A 663 -1.12 18.14 -9.00
N GLU A 664 -1.50 18.44 -10.25
CA GLU A 664 -0.76 19.36 -11.14
C GLU A 664 -0.62 20.77 -10.56
N ASN A 665 -1.61 21.20 -9.78
CA ASN A 665 -1.64 22.52 -9.14
C ASN A 665 -1.32 22.45 -7.64
N ALA A 666 -0.80 21.32 -7.15
CA ALA A 666 -0.42 21.18 -5.76
C ALA A 666 0.66 22.21 -5.40
N ALA A 667 0.43 22.96 -4.33
CA ALA A 667 1.32 24.00 -3.86
C ALA A 667 1.60 23.81 -2.37
N TRP A 668 2.85 24.07 -1.99
CA TRP A 668 3.25 24.03 -0.59
C TRP A 668 2.47 25.04 0.25
N TYR A 669 2.06 24.64 1.46
CA TYR A 669 1.41 25.50 2.44
C TYR A 669 2.11 25.42 3.80
N GLU A 670 2.14 26.56 4.49
CA GLU A 670 2.74 26.69 5.81
C GLU A 670 1.69 26.35 6.90
N ILE A 671 2.14 25.75 7.99
CA ILE A 671 1.34 25.44 9.18
C ILE A 671 1.90 26.17 10.41
N GLU A 672 1.19 26.11 11.53
CA GLU A 672 1.65 26.77 12.77
C GLU A 672 2.98 26.20 13.28
N ASP A 673 3.19 24.88 13.13
CA ASP A 673 4.45 24.20 13.49
C ASP A 673 5.69 24.76 12.76
N ASP A 674 5.52 25.43 11.61
CA ASP A 674 6.65 26.04 10.90
C ASP A 674 7.13 27.32 11.55
N LYS A 675 6.30 27.93 12.40
CA LYS A 675 6.62 29.17 13.11
C LYS A 675 7.40 28.89 14.40
N THR A 676 7.36 27.65 14.91
CA THR A 676 8.03 27.26 16.16
C THR A 676 9.48 26.80 15.97
N SER A 677 9.94 26.59 14.73
CA SER A 677 11.31 26.17 14.40
C SER A 677 12.33 27.31 14.24
N VAL A 678 12.00 28.54 14.65
CA VAL A 678 12.96 29.66 14.61
C VAL A 678 13.88 29.62 15.83
N LYS A 679 14.99 28.86 15.74
CA LYS A 679 16.22 29.19 16.46
C LYS A 679 17.36 29.34 15.45
N ASP A 680 17.96 30.51 15.51
CA ASP A 680 19.15 30.99 14.80
C ASP A 680 19.10 30.98 13.27
N ARG A 681 18.46 32.02 12.73
CA ARG A 681 18.99 32.66 11.51
C ARG A 681 19.44 34.08 11.85
N THR A 682 20.71 34.35 11.55
CA THR A 682 21.34 35.67 11.51
C THR A 682 20.42 36.68 10.83
N PRO A 683 20.28 37.93 11.32
CA PRO A 683 19.20 38.82 10.89
C PRO A 683 19.33 39.19 9.42
N VAL A 684 18.44 38.66 8.58
CA VAL A 684 18.07 39.25 7.30
C VAL A 684 17.14 40.42 7.60
N ALA A 685 17.39 41.58 6.97
CA ALA A 685 16.71 42.84 7.22
C ALA A 685 15.17 42.68 7.37
N GLU A 686 14.65 43.01 8.55
CA GLU A 686 13.22 42.90 8.89
C GLU A 686 12.38 43.89 8.05
N LYS A 687 11.43 43.34 7.26
CA LYS A 687 10.43 44.14 6.52
C LYS A 687 9.38 44.73 7.47
N LEU A 688 8.88 45.92 7.14
CA LEU A 688 7.74 46.59 7.81
C LEU A 688 6.52 45.66 7.85
N SER A 689 5.93 45.46 9.04
CA SER A 689 4.68 44.70 9.22
C SER A 689 3.74 45.36 10.22
N ALA A 690 2.44 45.17 10.07
CA ALA A 690 1.43 45.70 10.98
C ALA A 690 0.30 44.67 11.20
N VAL A 691 -0.13 44.50 12.45
CA VAL A 691 -1.23 43.60 12.85
C VAL A 691 -2.28 44.42 13.58
N LYS A 692 -3.54 44.30 13.16
CA LYS A 692 -4.67 44.97 13.82
C LYS A 692 -5.13 44.14 15.02
N ILE A 693 -5.19 44.76 16.19
CA ILE A 693 -5.72 44.19 17.43
C ILE A 693 -6.76 45.16 17.97
N GLY A 694 -8.04 44.83 17.79
CA GLY A 694 -9.14 45.74 18.11
C GLY A 694 -9.08 47.03 17.28
N GLU A 695 -9.06 48.18 17.96
CA GLU A 695 -8.94 49.51 17.34
C GLU A 695 -7.51 50.05 17.27
N THR A 696 -6.52 49.18 17.46
CA THR A 696 -5.09 49.51 17.46
C THR A 696 -4.35 48.68 16.42
N LEU A 697 -3.46 49.33 15.67
CA LEU A 697 -2.46 48.64 14.84
C LEU A 697 -1.16 48.54 15.61
N VAL A 698 -0.67 47.32 15.82
CA VAL A 698 0.68 47.07 16.32
C VAL A 698 1.61 47.00 15.11
N VAL A 699 2.47 47.99 14.96
CA VAL A 699 3.38 48.15 13.82
C VAL A 699 4.80 47.80 14.25
N LYS A 700 5.43 46.83 13.56
CA LYS A 700 6.85 46.51 13.72
C LYS A 700 7.68 47.25 12.69
N LEU A 701 8.68 47.98 13.16
CA LEU A 701 9.53 48.87 12.35
C LEU A 701 10.97 48.33 12.27
N PRO A 702 11.66 48.50 11.12
CA PRO A 702 13.10 48.26 11.08
C PRO A 702 13.83 49.25 12.01
N THR A 703 15.08 48.99 12.40
CA THR A 703 15.87 49.83 13.33
C THR A 703 16.05 51.29 12.91
N GLY A 704 16.11 52.21 13.89
CA GLY A 704 16.39 53.66 13.73
C GLY A 704 15.18 54.57 13.96
N SER A 705 15.42 55.86 14.29
CA SER A 705 14.37 56.89 14.43
C SER A 705 13.67 57.18 13.11
N LYS A 706 12.33 57.04 13.07
CA LYS A 706 11.54 57.11 11.84
C LYS A 706 10.28 57.97 12.01
N MET A 707 9.81 58.51 10.89
CA MET A 707 8.46 59.10 10.81
C MET A 707 7.52 58.08 10.17
N LEU A 708 6.46 57.74 10.92
CA LEU A 708 5.35 56.91 10.48
C LEU A 708 4.20 57.81 10.04
N TYR A 709 3.55 57.44 8.95
CA TYR A 709 2.37 58.12 8.40
C TYR A 709 1.25 57.10 8.17
N VAL A 710 0.02 57.47 8.48
CA VAL A 710 -1.17 56.78 7.99
C VAL A 710 -1.87 57.70 7.02
N THR A 711 -2.15 57.22 5.82
CA THR A 711 -2.89 57.96 4.80
C THR A 711 -4.16 57.23 4.39
N ASP A 712 -5.15 57.98 3.90
CA ASP A 712 -6.20 57.38 3.07
C ASP A 712 -5.62 56.89 1.73
N PHE A 713 -6.41 56.13 0.97
CA PHE A 713 -6.02 55.59 -0.34
C PHE A 713 -5.74 56.68 -1.40
N ARG A 714 -6.12 57.94 -1.14
CA ARG A 714 -5.83 59.11 -2.00
C ARG A 714 -4.56 59.83 -1.58
N GLY A 715 -3.84 59.31 -0.58
CA GLY A 715 -2.58 59.86 -0.10
C GLY A 715 -2.72 60.99 0.92
N LYS A 716 -3.94 61.31 1.41
CA LYS A 716 -4.12 62.31 2.47
C LYS A 716 -3.62 61.75 3.80
N VAL A 717 -2.65 62.39 4.42
CA VAL A 717 -2.16 62.03 5.75
C VAL A 717 -3.24 62.27 6.81
N LEU A 718 -3.61 61.21 7.51
CA LEU A 718 -4.59 61.21 8.59
C LEU A 718 -3.93 61.21 9.96
N LYS A 719 -2.73 60.63 10.06
CA LYS A 719 -1.94 60.58 11.28
C LYS A 719 -0.46 60.50 10.96
N SER A 720 0.38 61.16 11.76
CA SER A 720 1.83 61.02 11.68
C SER A 720 2.43 60.95 13.07
N GLN A 721 3.44 60.09 13.27
CA GLN A 721 4.08 59.89 14.56
C GLN A 721 5.57 59.63 14.38
N LYS A 722 6.40 60.28 15.20
CA LYS A 722 7.81 59.95 15.32
C LYS A 722 7.96 58.72 16.20
N VAL A 723 8.77 57.76 15.76
CA VAL A 723 8.94 56.48 16.45
C VAL A 723 10.41 56.14 16.57
N ASP A 724 10.84 55.94 17.82
CA ASP A 724 12.23 55.57 18.16
C ASP A 724 12.32 54.11 18.66
N SER A 725 11.19 53.40 18.74
CA SER A 725 11.08 51.99 19.15
C SER A 725 10.84 51.05 17.96
N ARG A 726 11.24 49.78 18.07
CA ARG A 726 11.00 48.74 17.04
C ARG A 726 9.53 48.32 16.91
N SER A 727 8.69 48.74 17.83
CA SER A 727 7.24 48.50 17.81
C SER A 727 6.52 49.75 18.25
N VAL A 728 5.41 50.07 17.59
CA VAL A 728 4.54 51.19 17.96
C VAL A 728 3.09 50.80 17.79
N ASN A 729 2.28 51.27 18.73
CA ASN A 729 0.83 51.12 18.68
C ASN A 729 0.23 52.36 18.04
N VAL A 730 -0.50 52.18 16.93
CA VAL A 730 -1.21 53.24 16.22
C VAL A 730 -2.70 53.05 16.44
N GLU A 731 -3.29 53.90 17.28
CA GLU A 731 -4.75 53.91 17.44
C GLU A 731 -5.42 54.40 16.15
N ILE A 732 -6.39 53.64 15.66
CA ILE A 732 -7.18 53.92 14.46
C ILE A 732 -8.67 54.10 14.75
N ARG A 733 -9.07 54.19 16.03
CA ARG A 733 -10.46 54.31 16.49
C ARG A 733 -11.24 55.54 15.98
N ASP A 734 -10.56 56.51 15.38
CA ASP A 734 -11.19 57.73 14.86
C ASP A 734 -11.27 57.78 13.33
N PHE A 735 -10.76 56.77 12.60
CA PHE A 735 -10.78 56.76 11.13
C PHE A 735 -12.11 56.25 10.55
N ALA A 736 -12.62 56.76 9.43
CA ALA A 736 -13.83 56.16 8.84
C ALA A 736 -13.62 54.66 8.48
N LYS A 737 -14.68 53.86 8.30
CA LYS A 737 -14.52 52.52 7.71
C LYS A 737 -13.95 52.65 6.30
N GLY A 738 -12.89 51.92 5.97
CA GLY A 738 -12.22 52.06 4.68
C GLY A 738 -10.80 51.51 4.62
N ASN A 739 -10.16 51.69 3.47
CA ASN A 739 -8.80 51.25 3.18
C ASN A 739 -7.79 52.37 3.41
N TYR A 740 -6.70 52.03 4.09
CA TYR A 740 -5.66 52.95 4.52
C TYR A 740 -4.27 52.39 4.18
N ILE A 741 -3.30 53.29 4.08
CA ILE A 741 -1.90 52.94 3.83
C ILE A 741 -1.08 53.45 5.00
N LEU A 742 -0.36 52.53 5.64
CA LEU A 742 0.69 52.84 6.58
C LEU A 742 2.00 53.02 5.81
N MET A 743 2.71 54.12 6.03
CA MET A 743 3.99 54.41 5.38
C MET A 743 5.07 54.75 6.40
N VAL A 744 6.28 54.28 6.16
CA VAL A 744 7.45 54.57 6.98
C VAL A 744 8.59 54.95 6.05
N LYS A 745 9.12 56.16 6.25
CA LYS A 745 10.32 56.63 5.55
C LYS A 745 11.56 56.32 6.40
N SER A 746 12.46 55.51 5.88
CA SER A 746 13.75 55.19 6.49
C SER A 746 14.90 55.72 5.61
N SER A 747 16.15 55.60 6.08
CA SER A 747 17.35 55.85 5.28
C SER A 747 17.52 54.87 4.11
N GLU A 748 16.82 53.73 4.13
CA GLU A 748 16.89 52.66 3.13
C GLU A 748 15.76 52.74 2.09
N GLY A 749 14.77 53.62 2.28
CA GLY A 749 13.67 53.82 1.34
C GLY A 749 12.32 54.09 2.01
N LEU A 750 11.27 54.12 1.19
CA LEU A 750 9.88 54.23 1.64
C LEU A 750 9.25 52.83 1.67
N HIS A 751 8.79 52.41 2.85
CA HIS A 751 8.08 51.14 3.03
C HIS A 751 6.61 51.41 3.34
N ASN A 752 5.70 50.58 2.83
CA ASN A 752 4.27 50.73 3.10
C ASN A 752 3.55 49.40 3.31
N VAL A 753 2.45 49.44 4.07
CA VAL A 753 1.54 48.31 4.32
C VAL A 753 0.11 48.81 4.21
N ARG A 754 -0.74 48.07 3.48
CA ARG A 754 -2.18 48.38 3.38
C ARG A 754 -2.94 47.71 4.50
N PHE A 755 -3.94 48.39 5.05
CA PHE A 755 -4.84 47.82 6.04
C PHE A 755 -6.26 48.36 5.88
N THR A 756 -7.22 47.63 6.42
CA THR A 756 -8.65 48.00 6.42
C THR A 756 -9.11 48.25 7.85
N ARG A 757 -9.76 49.40 8.10
CA ARG A 757 -10.42 49.65 9.39
C ARG A 757 -11.78 48.98 9.44
#